data_AF-Q9SUT8-F1
#
_entry.id   AF-Q9SUT8-F1
#
_cell.length_a   1.000
_cell.length_b   1.000
_cell.length_c   1.000
_cell.angle_alpha   90.00
_cell.angle_beta   90.00
_cell.angle_gamma   90.00
#
_symmetry.space_group_name_H-M   'P 1'
#
loop_
_entity.id
_entity.type
_entity.pdbx_description
1 polymer ?
#
loop_
_entity_poly.entity_id
_entity_poly.type
_entity_poly.pdbx_seq_one_letter_code
_entity_poly.pdbx_strand_id
1 'polypeptide(L)'
;MSMSFSGGTHNDRWGSDLASAGEFTQSFPSLPATYSPSPSSSSSSGEELLEVTIEFPSGVIINIDSVTGTGTDISGTDLEITSCSDSGSGSRSLSLGWSASSERLTAGTNSKQQIQKISRRGYGYSSRSAPEPVVPHRGEITDSVNLPRALSQRPTRPNRDGSGTERAIHGLKFISSKENGIVDWNDVQNNFAHLSKDGYLFKSDFAHCIGLENENSKEFADELFDALCRRRRIMVDKINLQELYEFWYQITDESFDSRLQIFFNMVKNGDGRITENEVKEIIILSASANNLSRLRERAEEYAALIMEELAPDGLYSQYIELKDLEILLLEKDISHSYSLPFSQTSRALSQNLKDRRWRMSRNLLYSLQDNWKRIWVLTLWFVIMAWLFMWKCYQYKHKDAFHVMGYCLVMAKGAAETLKFNMALILLPVCRNTITYLRSTALSHSVPFDDCINFHKTISVAIISAMLLHATSHLACDFPRILASTDTDYKRYLVKYFGVTRPTYFGLVNTPVGITGIIMVAFMLIAFTLASRRCRRNLTKLPKPFDKLTGYNAFWYSHHLLLTVYVLLVIHGVSLYLEHKWYRKTVWMYLAVPVLLYVGERIFRFFRSRLYTVEICKVVIYPGNVVVLRMSKPTSFDYKSGQYVFVQCPSVSKFEWHPFSITSSPGDDYLSIHIRQRGDWTEGIKKAFSVVCHAPEAGKSGLLRADVPNQRSFPELLIDGPYGAPAQDHWKYDVVLLVGLGIGATPFVSILRDLLNNIIKQQEQAECISGSCSNSNISSDHSFSCLNSEAASRIPQTQRKTLNTKNAYFYWVTREQGSFDWFKEIMNEIADSDRKGVIEMHNYLTSVYEEGDTRSNLLTMIQTLNHAKNGVDIFSGTKVRTHFGRPKWKKVLSKISTKHRNARIGVFYCGVPSLGKELSTLCHEFNQTGITRFDFHKEQF
;
A
#
# COMPACT_ATOMS: atom_id res chain seq x y z
N MET A 1 -15.20 -45.46 22.30
CA MET A 1 -16.47 -44.75 22.07
C MET A 1 -16.67 -44.63 20.57
N SER A 2 -17.55 -45.48 20.05
CA SER A 2 -17.84 -45.75 18.65
C SER A 2 -18.86 -44.76 18.08
N MET A 3 -18.60 -44.16 16.93
CA MET A 3 -19.66 -43.79 15.99
C MET A 3 -19.16 -43.92 14.53
N SER A 4 -20.02 -44.59 13.78
CA SER A 4 -19.91 -45.14 12.43
C SER A 4 -20.26 -44.13 11.34
N PHE A 5 -19.62 -44.26 10.18
CA PHE A 5 -20.01 -43.64 8.91
C PHE A 5 -20.89 -44.61 8.10
N SER A 6 -21.94 -44.09 7.45
CA SER A 6 -22.50 -44.68 6.23
C SER A 6 -23.15 -43.60 5.38
N GLY A 7 -22.88 -43.62 4.08
CA GLY A 7 -23.45 -42.72 3.09
C GLY A 7 -24.65 -43.33 2.36
N GLY A 8 -25.34 -42.50 1.57
CA GLY A 8 -26.39 -42.94 0.65
C GLY A 8 -26.96 -41.78 -0.16
N THR A 9 -26.76 -41.82 -1.47
CA THR A 9 -27.36 -40.97 -2.49
C THR A 9 -28.60 -41.66 -3.08
N HIS A 10 -29.71 -40.93 -3.32
CA HIS A 10 -30.74 -41.33 -4.30
C HIS A 10 -31.52 -40.11 -4.81
N ASN A 11 -31.85 -40.13 -6.11
CA ASN A 11 -32.45 -39.09 -6.93
C ASN A 11 -33.99 -39.23 -7.07
N ASP A 12 -34.64 -38.09 -7.32
CA ASP A 12 -35.86 -37.80 -8.14
C ASP A 12 -37.26 -38.37 -7.80
N ARG A 13 -38.24 -37.47 -7.55
CA ARG A 13 -39.47 -37.30 -8.39
C ARG A 13 -40.33 -36.07 -8.00
N TRP A 14 -41.01 -35.52 -9.01
CA TRP A 14 -41.85 -34.31 -9.08
C TRP A 14 -43.30 -34.46 -8.58
N GLY A 15 -43.98 -33.33 -8.30
CA GLY A 15 -45.46 -33.23 -8.26
C GLY A 15 -45.98 -31.87 -7.76
N SER A 16 -46.60 -31.12 -8.67
CA SER A 16 -47.24 -29.79 -8.54
C SER A 16 -48.76 -29.90 -8.38
N ASP A 17 -49.43 -28.90 -7.78
CA ASP A 17 -50.85 -28.59 -8.03
C ASP A 17 -51.16 -27.08 -7.83
N LEU A 18 -52.07 -26.58 -8.68
CA LEU A 18 -52.41 -25.17 -8.92
C LEU A 18 -53.90 -25.08 -9.31
N ALA A 19 -54.69 -24.17 -8.70
CA ALA A 19 -55.96 -23.57 -9.22
C ALA A 19 -56.54 -22.55 -8.18
N SER A 20 -56.58 -21.22 -8.42
CA SER A 20 -57.62 -20.36 -9.10
C SER A 20 -58.75 -19.90 -8.14
N ALA A 21 -59.34 -18.68 -8.11
CA ALA A 21 -59.35 -17.44 -8.92
C ALA A 21 -60.05 -16.25 -8.18
N GLY A 22 -59.96 -15.01 -8.69
CA GLY A 22 -60.86 -13.85 -8.43
C GLY A 22 -60.17 -12.49 -8.14
N GLU A 23 -59.70 -11.74 -9.15
CA GLU A 23 -60.29 -10.50 -9.76
C GLU A 23 -60.51 -9.27 -8.85
N PHE A 24 -59.73 -8.18 -9.07
CA PHE A 24 -60.20 -6.89 -9.65
C PHE A 24 -59.04 -5.92 -9.95
N THR A 25 -59.26 -5.10 -10.98
CA THR A 25 -58.40 -4.29 -11.85
C THR A 25 -57.97 -2.91 -11.33
N GLN A 26 -56.78 -2.41 -11.74
CA GLN A 26 -56.62 -1.17 -12.54
C GLN A 26 -55.17 -0.95 -13.06
N SER A 27 -55.11 -0.47 -14.31
CA SER A 27 -54.01 -0.25 -15.28
C SER A 27 -53.11 0.97 -14.99
N PHE A 28 -51.82 1.00 -15.39
CA PHE A 28 -51.29 1.54 -16.67
C PHE A 28 -49.73 1.41 -16.74
N PRO A 29 -49.03 1.55 -17.91
CA PRO A 29 -48.29 0.44 -18.52
C PRO A 29 -46.82 0.72 -18.97
N SER A 30 -46.16 -0.37 -19.43
CA SER A 30 -45.07 -0.48 -20.45
C SER A 30 -43.71 0.17 -20.14
N LEU A 31 -42.59 -0.56 -20.07
CA LEU A 31 -41.89 -1.27 -21.16
C LEU A 31 -40.95 -2.38 -20.60
N PRO A 32 -40.87 -3.58 -21.21
CA PRO A 32 -39.88 -4.61 -20.85
C PRO A 32 -38.75 -4.70 -21.89
N ALA A 33 -37.49 -4.82 -21.43
CA ALA A 33 -36.36 -5.18 -22.27
C ALA A 33 -35.79 -6.55 -21.84
N THR A 34 -36.02 -7.51 -22.73
CA THR A 34 -35.59 -8.90 -22.76
C THR A 34 -34.07 -9.00 -22.88
N TYR A 35 -33.41 -9.76 -22.00
CA TYR A 35 -32.06 -10.30 -22.22
C TYR A 35 -32.17 -11.77 -22.61
N SER A 36 -32.05 -12.05 -23.90
CA SER A 36 -31.74 -13.38 -24.43
C SER A 36 -30.24 -13.46 -24.74
N PRO A 37 -29.56 -14.57 -24.43
CA PRO A 37 -28.15 -14.77 -24.76
C PRO A 37 -28.02 -15.31 -26.18
N SER A 38 -27.16 -14.72 -27.01
CA SER A 38 -26.78 -15.28 -28.32
C SER A 38 -25.27 -15.15 -28.55
N PRO A 39 -24.60 -16.20 -29.05
CA PRO A 39 -23.15 -16.24 -29.26
C PRO A 39 -22.80 -15.76 -30.68
N SER A 40 -21.74 -14.98 -30.83
CA SER A 40 -21.10 -14.76 -32.13
C SER A 40 -19.59 -14.66 -31.99
N SER A 41 -18.94 -15.69 -32.53
CA SER A 41 -17.53 -15.79 -32.87
C SER A 41 -17.12 -14.74 -33.89
N SER A 42 -16.10 -13.95 -33.58
CA SER A 42 -15.22 -13.34 -34.58
C SER A 42 -13.80 -13.31 -34.01
N SER A 43 -12.96 -14.14 -34.60
CA SER A 43 -11.52 -14.22 -34.39
C SER A 43 -10.83 -12.94 -34.84
N SER A 44 -10.26 -12.17 -33.90
CA SER A 44 -9.13 -11.29 -34.19
C SER A 44 -8.00 -11.63 -33.21
N SER A 45 -6.88 -12.04 -33.80
CA SER A 45 -5.62 -12.36 -33.15
C SER A 45 -5.00 -11.10 -32.56
N GLY A 46 -5.30 -10.80 -31.30
CA GLY A 46 -4.54 -9.86 -30.50
C GLY A 46 -3.48 -10.61 -29.70
N GLU A 47 -2.22 -10.47 -30.08
CA GLU A 47 -1.08 -10.98 -29.31
C GLU A 47 -1.08 -10.36 -27.91
N GLU A 48 -1.52 -11.14 -26.91
CA GLU A 48 -1.36 -10.79 -25.50
C GLU A 48 0.12 -10.97 -25.15
N LEU A 49 0.91 -9.91 -25.33
CA LEU A 49 2.29 -9.81 -24.85
C LEU A 49 2.30 -9.94 -23.32
N LEU A 50 2.42 -11.19 -22.86
CA LEU A 50 2.63 -11.58 -21.48
C LEU A 50 4.01 -11.09 -21.04
N GLU A 51 4.06 -9.93 -20.38
CA GLU A 51 5.26 -9.46 -19.68
C GLU A 51 5.53 -10.38 -18.47
N VAL A 52 6.37 -11.40 -18.68
CA VAL A 52 6.80 -12.33 -17.63
C VAL A 52 7.99 -11.74 -16.88
N THR A 53 7.73 -11.01 -15.80
CA THR A 53 8.80 -10.58 -14.88
C THR A 53 9.20 -11.73 -13.95
N ILE A 54 10.35 -12.35 -14.18
CA ILE A 54 11.00 -13.28 -13.24
C ILE A 54 11.95 -12.45 -12.36
N GLU A 55 11.53 -12.13 -11.13
CA GLU A 55 12.41 -11.47 -10.14
C GLU A 55 13.38 -12.50 -9.51
N PHE A 56 14.67 -12.35 -9.81
CA PHE A 56 15.75 -12.94 -9.01
C PHE A 56 16.12 -11.98 -7.84
N PRO A 57 16.56 -12.50 -6.67
CA PRO A 57 16.83 -11.70 -5.48
C PRO A 57 18.11 -10.84 -5.55
N SER A 58 18.66 -10.61 -6.73
CA SER A 58 19.79 -9.73 -7.00
C SER A 58 19.34 -8.73 -8.05
N GLY A 59 19.24 -7.44 -7.69
CA GLY A 59 18.66 -6.35 -8.51
C GLY A 59 19.38 -6.05 -9.84
N VAL A 60 19.43 -7.03 -10.74
CA VAL A 60 19.87 -6.91 -12.12
C VAL A 60 18.63 -7.03 -12.99
N ILE A 61 18.24 -5.93 -13.61
CA ILE A 61 17.26 -5.90 -14.70
C ILE A 61 18.06 -6.24 -15.96
N ILE A 62 17.79 -7.40 -16.56
CA ILE A 62 18.22 -7.70 -17.92
C ILE A 62 17.01 -7.42 -18.81
N ASN A 63 17.06 -6.31 -19.56
CA ASN A 63 16.18 -6.16 -20.71
C ASN A 63 16.65 -7.18 -21.75
N ILE A 64 15.77 -8.13 -22.06
CA ILE A 64 15.95 -8.99 -23.23
C ILE A 64 15.05 -8.37 -24.29
N ASP A 65 15.64 -7.53 -25.13
CA ASP A 65 14.99 -7.11 -26.38
C ASP A 65 14.93 -8.33 -27.28
N SER A 66 13.72 -8.68 -27.72
CA SER A 66 13.49 -9.71 -28.73
C SER A 66 13.98 -9.19 -30.08
N VAL A 67 15.19 -9.56 -30.47
CA VAL A 67 15.66 -9.47 -31.85
C VAL A 67 15.28 -10.75 -32.56
N THR A 68 14.16 -10.72 -33.30
CA THR A 68 13.93 -11.68 -34.39
C THR A 68 14.81 -11.26 -35.56
N GLY A 69 15.86 -12.05 -35.82
CA GLY A 69 16.59 -12.00 -37.08
C GLY A 69 15.87 -12.80 -38.16
N THR A 70 16.03 -12.38 -39.42
CA THR A 70 16.75 -13.12 -40.48
C THR A 70 16.64 -12.39 -41.81
N GLY A 71 17.77 -12.21 -42.50
CA GLY A 71 17.82 -12.20 -43.97
C GLY A 71 18.55 -11.03 -44.65
N THR A 72 19.89 -11.13 -44.75
CA THR A 72 20.74 -11.00 -45.98
C THR A 72 20.42 -9.89 -47.00
N ASP A 73 21.34 -9.07 -47.52
CA ASP A 73 22.76 -9.33 -47.83
C ASP A 73 23.47 -8.07 -48.41
N ILE A 74 24.81 -8.03 -48.28
CA ILE A 74 25.85 -7.45 -49.18
C ILE A 74 26.29 -5.96 -49.10
N SER A 75 27.59 -5.84 -48.73
CA SER A 75 28.65 -4.88 -49.14
C SER A 75 28.75 -3.47 -48.55
N GLY A 76 29.98 -3.10 -48.17
CA GLY A 76 30.39 -1.72 -47.91
C GLY A 76 31.49 -1.60 -46.85
N THR A 77 32.74 -1.63 -47.30
CA THR A 77 34.00 -1.36 -46.58
C THR A 77 34.00 -0.01 -45.84
N ASP A 78 34.69 0.07 -44.70
CA ASP A 78 35.91 0.88 -44.58
C ASP A 78 36.65 0.63 -43.26
N LEU A 79 37.93 0.29 -43.44
CA LEU A 79 39.02 0.24 -42.47
C LEU A 79 39.72 1.59 -42.50
N GLU A 80 40.05 2.16 -41.35
CA GLU A 80 41.34 2.84 -41.23
C GLU A 80 41.95 2.62 -39.83
N ILE A 81 43.18 2.13 -39.88
CA ILE A 81 44.09 1.79 -38.79
C ILE A 81 45.15 2.89 -38.79
N THR A 82 45.53 3.38 -37.61
CA THR A 82 46.96 3.68 -37.37
C THR A 82 47.33 3.49 -35.90
N SER A 83 48.15 2.46 -35.71
CA SER A 83 49.00 2.15 -34.55
C SER A 83 50.02 3.27 -34.28
N CYS A 84 50.51 3.47 -33.06
CA CYS A 84 51.74 2.80 -32.61
C CYS A 84 51.82 2.57 -31.08
N SER A 85 52.29 1.37 -30.76
CA SER A 85 52.92 0.86 -29.54
C SER A 85 54.10 1.75 -29.09
N ASP A 86 54.50 1.82 -27.81
CA ASP A 86 55.38 0.80 -27.23
C ASP A 86 55.38 0.75 -25.68
N SER A 87 55.76 -0.44 -25.20
CA SER A 87 56.22 -0.95 -23.88
C SER A 87 56.73 0.05 -22.81
N GLY A 88 56.79 -0.23 -21.49
CA GLY A 88 56.59 -1.43 -20.68
C GLY A 88 57.40 -1.31 -19.37
N SER A 89 56.82 -1.81 -18.27
CA SER A 89 57.43 -2.14 -16.95
C SER A 89 57.70 -1.01 -15.92
N GLY A 90 57.28 -1.25 -14.66
CA GLY A 90 57.78 -0.49 -13.51
C GLY A 90 56.83 -0.31 -12.31
N SER A 91 56.71 -1.35 -11.47
CA SER A 91 56.37 -1.30 -10.03
C SER A 91 54.99 -0.80 -9.53
N ARG A 92 54.24 -1.80 -9.05
CA ARG A 92 53.20 -1.73 -8.01
C ARG A 92 53.77 -1.15 -6.69
N SER A 93 53.04 -0.25 -6.04
CA SER A 93 52.83 -0.34 -4.59
C SER A 93 51.52 0.34 -4.20
N LEU A 94 50.59 -0.49 -3.73
CA LEU A 94 49.42 -0.10 -2.95
C LEU A 94 49.88 -0.06 -1.49
N SER A 95 49.73 1.07 -0.81
CA SER A 95 49.74 1.10 0.66
C SER A 95 48.47 1.78 1.16
N LEU A 96 47.62 0.95 1.77
CA LEU A 96 46.58 1.33 2.70
C LEU A 96 47.25 1.66 4.04
N GLY A 97 46.94 2.82 4.60
CA GLY A 97 47.34 3.20 5.95
C GLY A 97 46.22 3.96 6.64
N TRP A 98 45.52 3.29 7.56
CA TRP A 98 44.72 3.92 8.59
C TRP A 98 45.63 4.29 9.76
N SER A 99 45.59 5.55 10.22
CA SER A 99 45.66 5.87 11.65
C SER A 99 45.31 7.34 11.90
N ALA A 100 44.48 7.55 12.91
CA ALA A 100 44.09 8.84 13.47
C ALA A 100 45.27 9.59 14.11
N SER A 101 45.23 10.93 14.09
CA SER A 101 45.44 11.77 15.28
C SER A 101 45.25 13.27 14.99
N SER A 102 44.90 13.95 16.07
CA SER A 102 44.47 15.33 16.22
C SER A 102 45.60 16.36 16.13
N GLU A 103 45.20 17.61 15.84
CA GLU A 103 45.80 18.90 16.23
C GLU A 103 47.14 19.41 15.63
N ARG A 104 47.01 20.37 14.69
CA ARG A 104 47.49 21.78 14.78
C ARG A 104 46.95 22.58 13.57
N LEU A 105 46.21 23.69 13.77
CA LEU A 105 46.71 25.09 13.82
C LEU A 105 47.55 25.41 12.57
N THR A 106 47.26 26.34 11.65
CA THR A 106 46.60 27.66 11.67
C THR A 106 46.54 28.14 10.21
N ALA A 107 45.39 28.55 9.68
CA ALA A 107 45.24 29.57 8.62
C ALA A 107 43.78 29.58 8.12
N GLY A 108 43.17 30.76 8.00
CA GLY A 108 41.94 30.94 7.23
C GLY A 108 40.73 31.50 7.97
N THR A 109 40.93 32.45 8.88
CA THR A 109 39.94 33.50 9.15
C THR A 109 39.73 34.32 7.87
N ASN A 110 38.58 34.18 7.20
CA ASN A 110 37.86 35.23 6.44
C ASN A 110 36.78 34.62 5.54
N SER A 111 35.61 34.33 6.12
CA SER A 111 34.36 34.13 5.39
C SER A 111 33.15 34.39 6.30
N LYS A 112 33.16 35.55 6.98
CA LYS A 112 32.01 36.08 7.74
C LYS A 112 31.71 37.58 7.46
N GLN A 113 32.17 38.10 6.32
CA GLN A 113 31.85 39.46 5.88
C GLN A 113 31.54 39.50 4.37
N GLN A 114 30.44 38.86 3.94
CA GLN A 114 29.88 39.18 2.62
C GLN A 114 28.39 38.80 2.45
N ILE A 115 27.60 38.87 3.53
CA ILE A 115 26.12 38.83 3.46
C ILE A 115 25.58 39.82 4.49
N GLN A 116 25.90 41.11 4.31
CA GLN A 116 25.27 42.21 5.05
C GLN A 116 25.42 43.53 4.29
N LYS A 117 24.96 43.55 3.02
CA LYS A 117 24.79 44.75 2.20
C LYS A 117 23.75 44.43 1.11
N ILE A 118 22.48 44.31 1.50
CA ILE A 118 21.24 44.56 0.75
C ILE A 118 20.13 44.47 1.81
N SER A 119 20.05 45.49 2.66
CA SER A 119 18.87 45.82 3.48
C SER A 119 19.11 47.20 4.09
N ARG A 120 18.93 48.21 3.24
CA ARG A 120 18.77 49.62 3.62
C ARG A 120 17.82 50.26 2.63
N ARG A 121 16.52 50.07 2.87
CA ARG A 121 15.52 51.09 2.57
C ARG A 121 14.55 51.07 3.75
N GLY A 122 14.93 51.82 4.78
CA GLY A 122 14.10 52.03 5.96
C GLY A 122 13.01 53.04 5.63
N TYR A 123 11.78 52.70 5.98
CA TYR A 123 10.83 53.65 6.53
C TYR A 123 10.79 53.36 8.02
N GLY A 124 11.36 54.27 8.80
CA GLY A 124 11.27 54.24 10.26
C GLY A 124 10.08 55.07 10.70
N TYR A 125 9.34 54.58 11.68
CA TYR A 125 8.73 55.38 12.73
C TYR A 125 8.47 54.48 13.93
N SER A 126 9.07 54.81 15.08
CA SER A 126 8.58 54.39 16.39
C SER A 126 8.71 55.53 17.39
N SER A 127 7.55 55.89 17.93
CA SER A 127 7.24 56.38 19.27
C SER A 127 7.97 57.60 19.84
N ARG A 128 7.19 58.67 20.07
CA ARG A 128 7.20 59.36 21.37
C ARG A 128 5.87 60.09 21.65
N SER A 129 5.30 59.76 22.81
CA SER A 129 4.51 60.59 23.73
C SER A 129 3.20 61.24 23.26
N ALA A 130 2.08 60.75 23.81
CA ALA A 130 0.83 61.50 24.04
C ALA A 130 0.96 62.40 25.30
N PRO A 131 0.02 63.34 25.52
CA PRO A 131 -1.13 63.00 26.36
C PRO A 131 -2.49 63.53 25.88
N GLU A 132 -3.51 62.82 26.35
CA GLU A 132 -4.97 62.95 26.20
C GLU A 132 -5.57 64.22 26.87
N PRO A 133 -6.87 64.55 26.64
CA PRO A 133 -7.85 64.16 27.67
C PRO A 133 -9.25 63.70 27.17
N VAL A 134 -9.74 62.60 27.79
CA VAL A 134 -11.03 62.38 28.52
C VAL A 134 -12.30 63.04 27.92
N VAL A 135 -13.45 62.39 27.64
CA VAL A 135 -14.41 61.62 28.48
C VAL A 135 -15.51 60.95 27.55
N PRO A 136 -16.45 60.10 28.03
CA PRO A 136 -16.39 58.66 28.29
C PRO A 136 -17.24 57.79 27.33
N HIS A 137 -16.85 56.53 27.13
CA HIS A 137 -17.67 55.51 26.47
C HIS A 137 -18.76 54.96 27.41
N ARG A 138 -20.02 55.06 26.96
CA ARG A 138 -21.13 54.19 27.36
C ARG A 138 -21.15 53.01 26.39
N GLY A 139 -21.13 51.79 26.92
CA GLY A 139 -21.09 50.56 26.14
C GLY A 139 -22.39 50.34 25.38
N GLU A 140 -22.25 50.11 24.07
CA GLU A 140 -23.25 49.49 23.23
C GLU A 140 -22.62 48.31 22.49
N ILE A 141 -23.37 47.22 22.50
CA ILE A 141 -23.07 45.92 21.92
C ILE A 141 -23.29 46.04 20.41
N THR A 142 -22.24 46.00 19.60
CA THR A 142 -22.38 45.79 18.14
C THR A 142 -21.18 45.03 17.57
N ASP A 143 -21.48 43.81 17.13
CA ASP A 143 -21.06 43.16 15.89
C ASP A 143 -19.58 43.12 15.50
N SER A 144 -19.07 41.89 15.57
CA SER A 144 -17.91 41.37 14.85
C SER A 144 -18.18 41.34 13.34
N VAL A 145 -18.06 42.47 12.65
CA VAL A 145 -17.85 42.50 11.20
C VAL A 145 -16.83 43.61 10.88
N ASN A 146 -15.55 43.24 10.82
CA ASN A 146 -14.51 44.04 10.17
C ASN A 146 -13.50 43.10 9.51
N LEU A 147 -13.91 42.51 8.39
CA LEU A 147 -13.00 42.06 7.34
C LEU A 147 -12.86 43.23 6.34
N PRO A 148 -11.65 43.60 5.86
CA PRO A 148 -11.45 44.89 5.22
C PRO A 148 -12.20 45.00 3.88
N ARG A 149 -12.93 46.11 3.75
CA ARG A 149 -13.63 46.62 2.57
C ARG A 149 -12.67 47.02 1.43
N ALA A 150 -11.87 46.08 0.95
CA ALA A 150 -10.90 46.28 -0.14
C ALA A 150 -11.44 45.90 -1.54
N LEU A 151 -12.75 45.65 -1.70
CA LEU A 151 -13.36 45.20 -2.97
C LEU A 151 -14.13 46.29 -3.75
N SER A 152 -13.94 47.58 -3.44
CA SER A 152 -14.67 48.67 -4.14
C SER A 152 -13.92 49.33 -5.30
N GLN A 153 -12.91 48.67 -5.87
CA GLN A 153 -12.29 49.10 -7.13
C GLN A 153 -12.12 47.89 -8.05
N ARG A 154 -13.04 47.74 -9.02
CA ARG A 154 -12.88 46.80 -10.14
C ARG A 154 -11.52 47.06 -10.81
N PRO A 155 -10.62 46.06 -10.94
CA PRO A 155 -9.47 46.21 -11.81
C PRO A 155 -9.98 46.26 -13.25
N THR A 156 -9.63 47.31 -13.97
CA THR A 156 -9.76 47.35 -15.44
C THR A 156 -8.81 46.32 -16.04
N ARG A 157 -9.37 45.16 -16.44
CA ARG A 157 -8.70 43.94 -16.96
C ARG A 157 -7.71 43.28 -15.98
N PRO A 158 -7.83 41.97 -15.70
CA PRO A 158 -6.82 41.26 -14.92
C PRO A 158 -5.46 41.32 -15.63
N ASN A 159 -4.38 41.52 -14.86
CA ASN A 159 -3.03 41.65 -15.42
C ASN A 159 -2.58 40.30 -16.01
N ARG A 160 -2.56 40.22 -17.34
CA ARG A 160 -2.36 38.98 -18.11
C ARG A 160 -0.91 38.48 -18.14
N ASP A 161 0.05 39.29 -17.68
CA ASP A 161 1.49 39.01 -17.82
C ASP A 161 2.13 38.37 -16.56
N GLY A 162 1.32 37.81 -15.65
CA GLY A 162 1.77 37.27 -14.37
C GLY A 162 1.86 35.73 -14.33
N SER A 163 2.51 35.22 -13.28
CA SER A 163 2.57 33.77 -12.98
C SER A 163 1.19 33.10 -12.79
N GLY A 164 0.14 33.90 -12.58
CA GLY A 164 -1.24 33.45 -12.52
C GLY A 164 -1.74 32.93 -13.88
N THR A 165 -1.41 33.62 -14.98
CA THR A 165 -1.81 33.21 -16.34
C THR A 165 -1.11 31.91 -16.75
N GLU A 166 0.20 31.76 -16.51
CA GLU A 166 0.91 30.50 -16.79
C GLU A 166 0.33 29.30 -16.01
N ARG A 167 -0.11 29.51 -14.76
CA ARG A 167 -0.76 28.47 -13.95
C ARG A 167 -2.21 28.20 -14.39
N ALA A 168 -2.95 29.24 -14.80
CA ALA A 168 -4.31 29.11 -15.31
C ALA A 168 -4.37 28.45 -16.70
N ILE A 169 -3.33 28.64 -17.52
CA ILE A 169 -3.10 27.88 -18.77
C ILE A 169 -2.89 26.39 -18.44
N HIS A 170 -2.23 26.09 -17.32
CA HIS A 170 -1.73 24.75 -17.06
C HIS A 170 -2.77 23.65 -16.82
N GLY A 171 -3.80 23.72 -15.98
CA GLY A 171 -4.88 24.66 -15.88
C GLY A 171 -5.99 24.10 -16.77
N LEU A 172 -6.16 24.67 -17.94
CA LEU A 172 -7.15 24.26 -18.92
C LEU A 172 -6.59 23.26 -19.98
N LYS A 173 -5.77 22.28 -19.60
CA LYS A 173 -5.33 21.22 -20.54
C LYS A 173 -6.41 20.15 -20.76
N PHE A 174 -6.88 19.99 -21.99
CA PHE A 174 -7.88 18.98 -22.37
C PHE A 174 -7.33 17.55 -22.48
N ILE A 175 -6.01 17.42 -22.70
CA ILE A 175 -5.32 16.13 -22.82
C ILE A 175 -4.19 16.09 -21.80
N SER A 176 -4.24 15.14 -20.86
CA SER A 176 -3.16 14.95 -19.89
C SER A 176 -1.98 14.23 -20.53
N SER A 177 -0.77 14.76 -20.35
CA SER A 177 0.46 14.00 -20.62
C SER A 177 0.48 12.76 -19.71
N LYS A 178 0.47 11.55 -20.29
CA LYS A 178 0.88 10.36 -19.51
C LYS A 178 2.34 10.61 -19.13
N GLU A 179 2.75 10.22 -17.92
CA GLU A 179 4.16 10.30 -17.46
C GLU A 179 5.16 9.54 -18.37
N ASN A 180 4.68 8.82 -19.41
CA ASN A 180 5.49 8.16 -20.44
C ASN A 180 5.19 8.60 -21.90
N GLY A 181 4.46 9.69 -22.13
CA GLY A 181 4.22 10.20 -23.48
C GLY A 181 3.04 11.16 -23.53
N ILE A 182 3.26 12.37 -24.04
CA ILE A 182 2.19 13.18 -24.62
C ILE A 182 1.63 12.31 -25.76
N VAL A 183 0.31 12.08 -25.82
CA VAL A 183 -0.30 11.43 -26.99
C VAL A 183 0.10 12.30 -28.17
N ASP A 184 1.00 11.80 -29.02
CA ASP A 184 1.50 12.56 -30.16
C ASP A 184 0.45 12.52 -31.26
N TRP A 185 0.46 13.48 -32.18
CA TRP A 185 -0.45 13.44 -33.33
C TRP A 185 -0.34 12.11 -34.10
N ASN A 186 0.86 11.53 -34.12
CA ASN A 186 1.12 10.20 -34.69
C ASN A 186 0.26 9.10 -34.04
N ASP A 187 0.09 9.12 -32.72
CA ASP A 187 -0.74 8.14 -32.01
C ASP A 187 -2.22 8.32 -32.36
N VAL A 188 -2.68 9.57 -32.44
CA VAL A 188 -4.06 9.92 -32.81
C VAL A 188 -4.36 9.52 -34.25
N GLN A 189 -3.41 9.75 -35.15
CA GLN A 189 -3.53 9.38 -36.56
C GLN A 189 -3.56 7.86 -36.73
N ASN A 190 -2.73 7.13 -35.98
CA ASN A 190 -2.76 5.66 -35.96
C ASN A 190 -4.10 5.14 -35.42
N ASN A 191 -4.63 5.76 -34.36
CA ASN A 191 -5.95 5.41 -33.82
C ASN A 191 -7.06 5.70 -34.84
N PHE A 192 -7.00 6.81 -35.58
CA PHE A 192 -7.96 7.12 -36.64
C PHE A 192 -7.93 6.05 -37.74
N ALA A 193 -6.74 5.60 -38.16
CA ALA A 193 -6.61 4.55 -39.16
C ALA A 193 -7.27 3.23 -38.70
N HIS A 194 -7.24 2.93 -37.40
CA HIS A 194 -7.86 1.73 -36.83
C HIS A 194 -9.37 1.88 -36.58
N LEU A 195 -9.85 3.07 -36.22
CA LEU A 195 -11.23 3.31 -35.79
C LEU A 195 -12.14 3.87 -36.88
N SER A 196 -11.57 4.47 -37.93
CA SER A 196 -12.36 5.06 -39.02
C SER A 196 -13.09 4.00 -39.85
N LYS A 197 -14.29 4.35 -40.30
CA LYS A 197 -15.07 3.55 -41.26
C LYS A 197 -15.33 4.44 -42.48
N ASP A 198 -15.01 3.93 -43.66
CA ASP A 198 -15.12 4.66 -44.93
C ASP A 198 -14.39 6.02 -44.95
N GLY A 199 -13.27 6.12 -44.22
CA GLY A 199 -12.48 7.36 -44.14
C GLY A 199 -13.03 8.42 -43.19
N TYR A 200 -14.06 8.10 -42.39
CA TYR A 200 -14.63 8.98 -41.38
C TYR A 200 -14.55 8.35 -39.99
N LEU A 201 -14.28 9.18 -38.98
CA LEU A 201 -14.38 8.84 -37.56
C LEU A 201 -15.72 9.32 -37.03
N PHE A 202 -16.50 8.42 -36.43
CA PHE A 202 -17.78 8.76 -35.80
C PHE A 202 -17.56 9.41 -34.43
N LYS A 203 -18.49 10.28 -34.02
CA LYS A 203 -18.50 10.92 -32.69
C LYS A 203 -18.31 9.91 -31.56
N SER A 204 -18.97 8.74 -31.63
CA SER A 204 -18.86 7.68 -30.62
C SER A 204 -17.45 7.15 -30.39
N ASP A 205 -16.58 7.23 -31.40
CA ASP A 205 -15.21 6.72 -31.40
C ASP A 205 -14.18 7.85 -31.18
N PHE A 206 -14.62 9.11 -31.15
CA PHE A 206 -13.78 10.28 -30.95
C PHE A 206 -12.98 10.18 -29.65
N ALA A 207 -13.64 9.84 -28.55
CA ALA A 207 -13.02 9.68 -27.24
C ALA A 207 -11.83 8.70 -27.28
N HIS A 208 -12.02 7.54 -27.92
CA HIS A 208 -10.98 6.53 -28.04
C HIS A 208 -9.84 6.99 -28.96
N CYS A 209 -10.16 7.74 -30.03
CA CYS A 209 -9.17 8.22 -30.98
C CYS A 209 -8.18 9.23 -30.36
N ILE A 210 -8.67 10.17 -29.54
CA ILE A 210 -7.84 11.18 -28.88
C ILE A 210 -7.24 10.71 -27.54
N GLY A 211 -7.38 9.43 -27.20
CA GLY A 211 -6.81 8.84 -25.98
C GLY A 211 -7.60 9.12 -24.70
N LEU A 212 -8.88 9.52 -24.81
CA LEU A 212 -9.85 9.59 -23.70
C LEU A 212 -10.59 8.24 -23.54
N GLU A 213 -9.84 7.14 -23.45
CA GLU A 213 -10.35 5.75 -23.50
C GLU A 213 -11.23 5.33 -22.30
N ASN A 214 -11.37 6.14 -21.26
CA ASN A 214 -12.21 5.78 -20.11
C ASN A 214 -13.69 5.91 -20.47
N GLU A 215 -14.47 4.84 -20.30
CA GLU A 215 -15.93 4.84 -20.52
C GLU A 215 -16.64 6.03 -19.86
N ASN A 216 -16.21 6.41 -18.65
CA ASN A 216 -16.80 7.52 -17.89
C ASN A 216 -16.38 8.91 -18.40
N SER A 217 -15.37 9.00 -19.28
CA SER A 217 -14.98 10.23 -19.99
C SER A 217 -15.66 10.37 -21.35
N LYS A 218 -16.47 9.40 -21.79
CA LYS A 218 -17.11 9.42 -23.10
C LYS A 218 -18.09 10.60 -23.25
N GLU A 219 -18.96 10.83 -22.26
CA GLU A 219 -19.89 11.97 -22.27
C GLU A 219 -19.14 13.31 -22.32
N PHE A 220 -18.03 13.43 -21.59
CA PHE A 220 -17.18 14.62 -21.63
C PHE A 220 -16.52 14.82 -23.00
N ALA A 221 -16.07 13.73 -23.64
CA ALA A 221 -15.48 13.76 -24.97
C ALA A 221 -16.51 14.07 -26.06
N ASP A 222 -17.74 13.59 -25.91
CA ASP A 222 -18.87 13.89 -26.81
C ASP A 222 -19.23 15.38 -26.74
N GLU A 223 -19.27 15.97 -25.54
CA GLU A 223 -19.48 17.42 -25.36
C GLU A 223 -18.29 18.24 -25.87
N LEU A 224 -17.06 17.77 -25.69
CA LEU A 224 -15.87 18.40 -26.27
C LEU A 224 -15.95 18.39 -27.80
N PHE A 225 -16.37 17.28 -28.40
CA PHE A 225 -16.59 17.17 -29.84
C PHE A 225 -17.65 18.17 -30.32
N ASP A 226 -18.78 18.26 -29.61
CA ASP A 226 -19.85 19.21 -29.93
C ASP A 226 -19.40 20.66 -29.74
N ALA A 227 -18.55 20.95 -28.74
CA ALA A 227 -17.97 22.27 -28.52
C ALA A 227 -17.04 22.70 -29.66
N LEU A 228 -16.24 21.76 -30.19
CA LEU A 228 -15.35 22.00 -31.33
C LEU A 228 -16.13 22.18 -32.64
N CYS A 229 -17.16 21.36 -32.84
CA CYS A 229 -18.14 21.50 -33.92
C CYS A 229 -18.82 22.89 -33.87
N ARG A 230 -19.37 23.27 -32.71
CA ARG A 230 -19.97 24.60 -32.46
C ARG A 230 -18.98 25.73 -32.73
N ARG A 231 -17.73 25.60 -32.28
CA ARG A 231 -16.68 26.61 -32.51
C ARG A 231 -16.40 26.83 -34.00
N ARG A 232 -16.49 25.77 -34.80
CA ARG A 232 -16.34 25.83 -36.26
C ARG A 232 -17.63 26.13 -37.01
N ARG A 233 -18.77 26.22 -36.30
CA ARG A 233 -20.12 26.37 -36.87
C ARG A 233 -20.47 25.23 -37.83
N ILE A 234 -20.02 24.03 -37.49
CA ILE A 234 -20.28 22.79 -38.22
C ILE A 234 -21.10 21.90 -37.28
N MET A 235 -22.15 21.24 -37.78
CA MET A 235 -22.87 20.20 -37.03
C MET A 235 -22.75 18.90 -37.81
N VAL A 236 -21.82 18.04 -37.39
CA VAL A 236 -21.52 16.76 -38.04
C VAL A 236 -21.37 15.67 -36.99
N ASP A 237 -21.91 14.48 -37.26
CA ASP A 237 -21.76 13.32 -36.37
C ASP A 237 -20.52 12.46 -36.70
N LYS A 238 -19.78 12.86 -37.73
CA LYS A 238 -18.56 12.19 -38.21
C LYS A 238 -17.58 13.22 -38.77
N ILE A 239 -16.29 12.98 -38.57
CA ILE A 239 -15.21 13.84 -39.05
C ILE A 239 -14.20 13.05 -39.87
N ASN A 240 -13.61 13.68 -40.88
CA ASN A 240 -12.49 13.11 -41.63
C ASN A 240 -11.14 13.36 -40.89
N LEU A 241 -10.05 12.80 -41.41
CA LEU A 241 -8.72 12.94 -40.78
C LEU A 241 -8.25 14.41 -40.71
N GLN A 242 -8.60 15.23 -41.70
CA GLN A 242 -8.22 16.64 -41.73
C GLN A 242 -8.95 17.43 -40.65
N GLU A 243 -10.26 17.22 -40.52
CA GLU A 243 -11.07 17.82 -39.45
C GLU A 243 -10.61 17.36 -38.07
N LEU A 244 -10.22 16.08 -37.92
CA LEU A 244 -9.62 15.58 -36.69
C LEU A 244 -8.28 16.26 -36.38
N TYR A 245 -7.42 16.50 -37.37
CA TYR A 245 -6.18 17.23 -37.18
C TYR A 245 -6.42 18.65 -36.70
N GLU A 246 -7.43 19.30 -37.26
CA GLU A 246 -7.83 20.63 -36.86
C GLU A 246 -8.41 20.67 -35.43
N PHE A 247 -9.19 19.67 -35.06
CA PHE A 247 -9.71 19.51 -33.69
C PHE A 247 -8.53 19.30 -32.74
N TRP A 248 -7.62 18.40 -33.07
CA TRP A 248 -6.41 18.13 -32.30
C TRP A 248 -5.56 19.38 -32.08
N TYR A 249 -5.35 20.17 -33.14
CA TYR A 249 -4.61 21.43 -33.06
C TYR A 249 -5.26 22.42 -32.09
N GLN A 250 -6.60 22.54 -32.09
CA GLN A 250 -7.31 23.41 -31.15
C GLN A 250 -7.24 22.90 -29.70
N ILE A 251 -7.35 21.59 -29.49
CA ILE A 251 -7.28 20.97 -28.16
C ILE A 251 -5.88 21.11 -27.55
N THR A 252 -4.84 21.03 -28.39
CA THR A 252 -3.44 21.09 -27.96
C THR A 252 -2.86 22.51 -27.88
N ASP A 253 -3.53 23.51 -28.45
CA ASP A 253 -3.16 24.92 -28.36
C ASP A 253 -2.87 25.32 -26.90
N GLU A 254 -1.74 25.99 -26.67
CA GLU A 254 -1.29 26.43 -25.35
C GLU A 254 -1.85 27.81 -24.95
N SER A 255 -2.58 28.49 -25.83
CA SER A 255 -3.15 29.80 -25.52
C SER A 255 -4.29 29.70 -24.48
N PHE A 256 -4.20 30.55 -23.44
CA PHE A 256 -5.23 30.64 -22.39
C PHE A 256 -6.60 30.95 -22.98
N ASP A 257 -6.67 31.95 -23.86
CA ASP A 257 -7.92 32.42 -24.47
C ASP A 257 -8.58 31.30 -25.30
N SER A 258 -7.81 30.52 -26.07
CA SER A 258 -8.39 29.40 -26.85
C SER A 258 -8.90 28.29 -25.96
N ARG A 259 -8.15 27.91 -24.91
CA ARG A 259 -8.57 26.86 -23.97
C ARG A 259 -9.79 27.27 -23.15
N LEU A 260 -9.81 28.51 -22.67
CA LEU A 260 -10.95 29.08 -21.96
C LEU A 260 -12.18 29.14 -22.86
N GLN A 261 -12.00 29.49 -24.13
CA GLN A 261 -13.08 29.52 -25.11
C GLN A 261 -13.62 28.11 -25.42
N ILE A 262 -12.77 27.09 -25.52
CA ILE A 262 -13.23 25.69 -25.68
C ILE A 262 -14.03 25.26 -24.46
N PHE A 263 -13.51 25.54 -23.26
CA PHE A 263 -14.21 25.24 -22.01
C PHE A 263 -15.56 25.94 -21.96
N PHE A 264 -15.63 27.21 -22.35
CA PHE A 264 -16.88 27.97 -22.42
C PHE A 264 -17.84 27.40 -23.49
N ASN A 265 -17.33 26.99 -24.65
CA ASN A 265 -18.15 26.40 -25.71
C ASN A 265 -18.73 25.02 -25.33
N MET A 266 -18.09 24.29 -24.42
CA MET A 266 -18.69 23.09 -23.82
C MET A 266 -19.89 23.42 -22.94
N VAL A 267 -19.92 24.60 -22.33
CA VAL A 267 -20.98 25.02 -21.39
C VAL A 267 -22.17 25.69 -22.10
N LYS A 268 -21.98 26.15 -23.35
CA LYS A 268 -22.80 27.22 -23.93
C LYS A 268 -23.66 26.77 -25.12
N ASN A 269 -24.91 27.21 -25.16
CA ASN A 269 -25.82 27.08 -26.30
C ASN A 269 -25.76 28.23 -27.33
N GLY A 270 -24.85 29.20 -27.20
CA GLY A 270 -24.53 30.19 -28.24
C GLY A 270 -24.77 31.67 -27.91
N ASP A 271 -25.43 32.01 -26.80
CA ASP A 271 -25.91 33.37 -26.45
C ASP A 271 -24.93 34.34 -25.74
N GLY A 272 -23.92 33.85 -25.01
CA GLY A 272 -22.82 34.62 -24.41
C GLY A 272 -22.83 34.59 -22.89
N ARG A 273 -23.78 33.88 -22.30
CA ARG A 273 -24.10 33.86 -20.89
C ARG A 273 -24.07 32.40 -20.41
N ILE A 274 -23.65 32.17 -19.17
CA ILE A 274 -23.71 30.85 -18.53
C ILE A 274 -24.76 30.92 -17.41
N THR A 275 -25.80 30.12 -17.51
CA THR A 275 -26.83 29.96 -16.48
C THR A 275 -26.39 28.99 -15.39
N GLU A 276 -27.04 29.04 -14.23
CA GLU A 276 -26.78 28.09 -13.13
C GLU A 276 -26.96 26.62 -13.57
N ASN A 277 -27.95 26.35 -14.41
CA ASN A 277 -28.20 25.00 -14.95
C ASN A 277 -27.04 24.52 -15.83
N GLU A 278 -26.47 25.40 -16.65
CA GLU A 278 -25.30 25.06 -17.48
C GLU A 278 -24.04 24.84 -16.61
N VAL A 279 -23.86 25.62 -15.52
CA VAL A 279 -22.81 25.34 -14.52
C VAL A 279 -23.04 23.96 -13.88
N LYS A 280 -24.27 23.62 -13.50
CA LYS A 280 -24.63 22.32 -12.93
C LYS A 280 -24.31 21.18 -13.89
N GLU A 281 -24.63 21.31 -15.17
CA GLU A 281 -24.34 20.30 -16.20
C GLU A 281 -22.84 20.03 -16.34
N ILE A 282 -22.00 21.08 -16.40
CA ILE A 282 -20.56 20.85 -16.50
C ILE A 282 -19.95 20.28 -15.22
N ILE A 283 -20.53 20.58 -14.05
CA ILE A 283 -20.15 19.93 -12.79
C ILE A 283 -20.48 18.43 -12.87
N ILE A 284 -21.66 18.07 -13.38
CA ILE A 284 -22.06 16.67 -13.58
C ILE A 284 -21.12 15.96 -14.54
N LEU A 285 -20.81 16.55 -15.70
CA LEU A 285 -19.88 15.99 -16.68
C LEU A 285 -18.47 15.79 -16.09
N SER A 286 -17.96 16.80 -15.38
CA SER A 286 -16.66 16.73 -14.70
C SER A 286 -16.67 15.68 -13.59
N ALA A 287 -17.76 15.56 -12.83
CA ALA A 287 -17.91 14.56 -11.78
C ALA A 287 -17.95 13.13 -12.35
N SER A 288 -18.71 12.91 -13.43
CA SER A 288 -18.77 11.63 -14.14
C SER A 288 -17.39 11.24 -14.69
N ALA A 289 -16.70 12.16 -15.36
CA ALA A 289 -15.36 11.94 -15.90
C ALA A 289 -14.32 11.53 -14.84
N ASN A 290 -14.50 11.97 -13.60
CA ASN A 290 -13.60 11.68 -12.47
C ASN A 290 -14.14 10.63 -11.47
N ASN A 291 -15.24 9.94 -11.79
CA ASN A 291 -15.88 8.93 -10.93
C ASN A 291 -16.35 9.44 -9.56
N LEU A 292 -16.91 10.65 -9.50
CA LEU A 292 -17.33 11.32 -8.27
C LEU A 292 -18.86 11.32 -8.11
N SER A 293 -19.43 10.17 -7.71
CA SER A 293 -20.89 10.01 -7.59
C SER A 293 -21.56 11.01 -6.63
N ARG A 294 -20.94 11.29 -5.47
CA ARG A 294 -21.47 12.26 -4.49
C ARG A 294 -21.46 13.69 -4.99
N LEU A 295 -20.42 14.06 -5.74
CA LEU A 295 -20.33 15.41 -6.29
C LEU A 295 -21.36 15.61 -7.41
N ARG A 296 -21.63 14.55 -8.18
CA ARG A 296 -22.72 14.51 -9.17
C ARG A 296 -24.10 14.73 -8.52
N GLU A 297 -24.38 14.07 -7.39
CA GLU A 297 -25.65 14.20 -6.67
C GLU A 297 -25.88 15.61 -6.09
N ARG A 298 -24.81 16.33 -5.73
CA ARG A 298 -24.88 17.68 -5.13
C ARG A 298 -24.48 18.80 -6.10
N ALA A 299 -24.48 18.52 -7.40
CA ALA A 299 -24.01 19.47 -8.40
C ALA A 299 -24.76 20.81 -8.36
N GLU A 300 -26.04 20.78 -7.99
CA GLU A 300 -26.88 21.98 -7.83
C GLU A 300 -26.41 22.89 -6.69
N GLU A 301 -26.09 22.32 -5.52
CA GLU A 301 -25.55 23.08 -4.37
C GLU A 301 -24.24 23.79 -4.75
N TYR A 302 -23.37 23.10 -5.51
CA TYR A 302 -22.08 23.67 -5.94
C TYR A 302 -22.22 24.68 -7.08
N ALA A 303 -23.20 24.51 -7.96
CA ALA A 303 -23.52 25.48 -8.99
C ALA A 303 -23.97 26.79 -8.33
N ALA A 304 -24.91 26.71 -7.38
CA ALA A 304 -25.38 27.87 -6.61
C ALA A 304 -24.22 28.59 -5.90
N LEU A 305 -23.27 27.85 -5.32
CA LEU A 305 -22.09 28.42 -4.66
C LEU A 305 -21.20 29.20 -5.64
N ILE A 306 -21.00 28.70 -6.87
CA ILE A 306 -20.27 29.43 -7.91
C ILE A 306 -21.04 30.68 -8.35
N MET A 307 -22.36 30.57 -8.55
CA MET A 307 -23.19 31.70 -8.96
C MET A 307 -23.18 32.82 -7.90
N GLU A 308 -23.22 32.46 -6.62
CA GLU A 308 -23.20 33.39 -5.49
C GLU A 308 -21.88 34.17 -5.42
N GLU A 309 -20.75 33.50 -5.59
CA GLU A 309 -19.42 34.14 -5.56
C GLU A 309 -19.15 35.01 -6.78
N LEU A 310 -19.81 34.72 -7.92
CA LEU A 310 -19.65 35.46 -9.17
C LEU A 310 -20.64 36.61 -9.36
N ALA A 311 -21.61 36.77 -8.46
CA ALA A 311 -22.61 37.81 -8.56
C ALA A 311 -21.98 39.20 -8.31
N PRO A 312 -21.99 40.13 -9.29
CA PRO A 312 -21.57 41.48 -9.05
C PRO A 312 -22.59 42.11 -8.09
N ASP A 313 -22.11 42.55 -6.92
CA ASP A 313 -22.87 43.32 -5.91
C ASP A 313 -23.76 42.52 -4.95
N GLY A 314 -23.64 41.18 -4.91
CA GLY A 314 -24.38 40.34 -3.96
C GLY A 314 -25.88 40.18 -4.28
N LEU A 315 -26.34 40.68 -5.44
CA LEU A 315 -27.63 40.30 -6.01
C LEU A 315 -27.43 39.10 -6.95
N TYR A 316 -28.12 37.99 -6.66
CA TYR A 316 -28.10 36.75 -7.42
C TYR A 316 -28.34 36.99 -8.92
N SER A 317 -27.27 37.05 -9.72
CA SER A 317 -27.36 37.17 -11.17
C SER A 317 -27.73 35.79 -11.75
N GLN A 318 -28.77 35.72 -12.59
CA GLN A 318 -29.17 34.46 -13.26
C GLN A 318 -28.13 33.95 -14.26
N TYR A 319 -27.10 34.75 -14.58
CA TYR A 319 -26.09 34.39 -15.55
C TYR A 319 -24.69 34.95 -15.21
N ILE A 320 -23.66 34.21 -15.60
CA ILE A 320 -22.24 34.56 -15.52
C ILE A 320 -21.74 34.90 -16.94
N GLU A 321 -20.97 35.98 -17.10
CA GLU A 321 -20.30 36.28 -18.36
C GLU A 321 -18.87 35.69 -18.38
N LEU A 322 -18.32 35.42 -19.58
CA LEU A 322 -16.98 34.82 -19.76
C LEU A 322 -15.87 35.53 -18.94
N LYS A 323 -15.97 36.85 -18.83
CA LYS A 323 -15.03 37.70 -18.08
C LYS A 323 -15.05 37.44 -16.57
N ASP A 324 -16.19 37.06 -16.01
CA ASP A 324 -16.36 36.82 -14.58
C ASP A 324 -15.75 35.44 -14.22
N LEU A 325 -15.88 34.47 -15.12
CA LEU A 325 -15.20 33.17 -15.01
C LEU A 325 -13.68 33.30 -15.22
N GLU A 326 -13.23 34.17 -16.13
CA GLU A 326 -11.80 34.50 -16.30
C GLU A 326 -11.20 35.05 -15.00
N ILE A 327 -11.93 35.94 -14.31
CA ILE A 327 -11.52 36.48 -13.01
C ILE A 327 -11.39 35.35 -11.98
N LEU A 328 -12.37 34.44 -11.84
CA LEU A 328 -12.24 33.33 -10.90
C LEU A 328 -11.06 32.39 -11.18
N LEU A 329 -10.80 32.11 -12.47
CA LEU A 329 -9.70 31.24 -12.87
C LEU A 329 -8.33 31.90 -12.63
N LEU A 330 -8.25 33.23 -12.70
CA LEU A 330 -7.03 34.01 -12.46
C LEU A 330 -6.84 34.43 -10.98
N GLU A 331 -7.93 34.65 -10.24
CA GLU A 331 -7.92 35.16 -8.84
C GLU A 331 -7.77 34.05 -7.79
N LYS A 332 -7.80 32.78 -8.22
CA LYS A 332 -7.62 31.54 -7.42
C LYS A 332 -6.37 31.51 -6.51
N ASP A 333 -5.45 32.47 -6.63
CA ASP A 333 -4.18 32.50 -5.89
C ASP A 333 -4.20 33.22 -4.52
N ILE A 334 -5.30 33.85 -4.06
CA ILE A 334 -5.31 34.48 -2.71
C ILE A 334 -5.36 33.45 -1.56
N SER A 335 -5.86 32.23 -1.80
CA SER A 335 -5.96 31.17 -0.77
C SER A 335 -4.82 30.14 -0.78
N HIS A 336 -3.81 30.30 -1.65
CA HIS A 336 -2.70 29.35 -1.81
C HIS A 336 -1.61 29.43 -0.71
N SER A 337 -1.80 30.27 0.32
CA SER A 337 -0.79 30.55 1.36
C SER A 337 -0.52 29.41 2.36
N TYR A 338 -1.22 28.27 2.29
CA TYR A 338 -0.87 27.07 3.09
C TYR A 338 -0.20 25.94 2.29
N SER A 339 0.10 26.14 1.01
CA SER A 339 0.93 25.20 0.24
C SER A 339 1.96 25.98 -0.59
N LEU A 340 3.15 26.15 0.00
CA LEU A 340 4.32 26.82 -0.58
C LEU A 340 4.56 26.47 -2.07
N PRO A 341 4.86 27.45 -2.94
CA PRO A 341 5.29 27.19 -4.31
C PRO A 341 6.75 26.68 -4.30
N PHE A 342 6.94 25.44 -4.76
CA PHE A 342 8.26 24.80 -4.86
C PHE A 342 8.67 24.71 -6.33
N SER A 343 9.52 25.64 -6.80
CA SER A 343 10.11 25.56 -8.15
C SER A 343 11.61 25.87 -8.26
N GLN A 344 12.32 26.24 -7.20
CA GLN A 344 13.77 26.58 -7.33
C GLN A 344 14.74 25.57 -6.71
N THR A 345 14.30 24.67 -5.82
CA THR A 345 15.23 23.76 -5.11
C THR A 345 15.41 22.39 -5.79
N SER A 346 14.48 21.95 -6.64
CA SER A 346 14.53 20.63 -7.28
C SER A 346 15.54 20.54 -8.43
N ARG A 347 15.86 21.65 -9.11
CA ARG A 347 16.86 21.67 -10.19
C ARG A 347 18.29 21.59 -9.67
N ALA A 348 18.56 22.14 -8.48
CA ALA A 348 19.89 22.08 -7.85
C ALA A 348 20.26 20.67 -7.36
N LEU A 349 19.27 19.85 -6.97
CA LEU A 349 19.51 18.47 -6.54
C LEU A 349 19.58 17.49 -7.73
N SER A 350 18.84 17.75 -8.83
CA SER A 350 18.84 16.86 -9.99
C SER A 350 20.17 16.87 -10.77
N GLN A 351 20.97 17.94 -10.65
CA GLN A 351 22.26 18.06 -11.33
C GLN A 351 23.41 17.33 -10.63
N ASN A 352 23.27 16.98 -9.34
CA ASN A 352 24.31 16.24 -8.61
C ASN A 352 24.21 14.72 -8.72
N LEU A 353 23.36 14.19 -9.61
CA LEU A 353 23.10 12.74 -9.74
C LEU A 353 23.95 12.03 -10.80
N LYS A 354 25.05 12.63 -11.28
CA LYS A 354 25.83 12.09 -12.40
C LYS A 354 27.30 11.78 -12.06
N ASP A 355 27.53 11.02 -10.99
CA ASP A 355 28.79 10.29 -10.81
C ASP A 355 28.55 8.78 -10.77
N ARG A 356 28.86 8.12 -11.91
CA ARG A 356 28.51 6.72 -12.20
C ARG A 356 29.58 5.73 -11.73
N ARG A 357 30.83 6.17 -11.51
CA ARG A 357 31.98 5.26 -11.30
C ARG A 357 32.23 4.87 -9.83
N TRP A 358 31.84 5.72 -8.87
CA TRP A 358 31.90 5.43 -7.43
C TRP A 358 30.59 4.85 -6.85
N ARG A 359 29.54 4.72 -7.68
CA ARG A 359 28.20 4.30 -7.26
C ARG A 359 28.14 2.81 -6.94
N MET A 360 28.83 1.94 -7.68
CA MET A 360 28.69 0.49 -7.49
C MET A 360 29.26 -0.01 -6.15
N SER A 361 30.43 0.48 -5.73
CA SER A 361 31.04 0.12 -4.44
C SER A 361 30.23 0.66 -3.25
N ARG A 362 29.77 1.93 -3.33
CA ARG A 362 28.87 2.50 -2.32
C ARG A 362 27.53 1.78 -2.27
N ASN A 363 26.92 1.45 -3.40
CA ASN A 363 25.66 0.69 -3.44
C ASN A 363 25.80 -0.65 -2.72
N LEU A 364 26.89 -1.37 -2.96
CA LEU A 364 27.16 -2.64 -2.30
C LEU A 364 27.34 -2.43 -0.80
N LEU A 365 28.16 -1.47 -0.37
CA LEU A 365 28.38 -1.18 1.05
C LEU A 365 27.09 -0.76 1.78
N TYR A 366 26.29 0.13 1.17
CA TYR A 366 25.00 0.55 1.71
C TYR A 366 23.99 -0.60 1.74
N SER A 367 23.93 -1.42 0.68
CA SER A 367 23.05 -2.59 0.65
C SER A 367 23.45 -3.63 1.71
N LEU A 368 24.75 -3.83 1.92
CA LEU A 368 25.28 -4.66 3.01
C LEU A 368 24.88 -4.09 4.37
N GLN A 369 24.96 -2.78 4.56
CA GLN A 369 24.62 -2.14 5.83
C GLN A 369 23.11 -2.18 6.12
N ASP A 370 22.25 -2.00 5.12
CA ASP A 370 20.80 -2.06 5.27
C ASP A 370 20.32 -3.51 5.51
N ASN A 371 20.93 -4.47 4.82
CA ASN A 371 20.55 -5.87 4.92
C ASN A 371 21.44 -6.68 5.86
N TRP A 372 22.28 -6.04 6.69
CA TRP A 372 23.31 -6.74 7.47
C TRP A 372 22.72 -7.83 8.36
N LYS A 373 21.56 -7.57 9.00
CA LYS A 373 20.84 -8.55 9.84
C LYS A 373 20.43 -9.79 9.02
N ARG A 374 19.89 -9.57 7.82
CA ARG A 374 19.46 -10.65 6.91
C ARG A 374 20.66 -11.45 6.44
N ILE A 375 21.72 -10.77 6.02
CA ILE A 375 22.96 -11.39 5.56
C ILE A 375 23.58 -12.23 6.66
N TRP A 376 23.67 -11.69 7.89
CA TRP A 376 24.20 -12.41 9.04
C TRP A 376 23.41 -13.70 9.33
N VAL A 377 22.07 -13.62 9.40
CA VAL A 377 21.23 -14.81 9.63
C VAL A 377 21.36 -15.83 8.50
N LEU A 378 21.32 -15.40 7.24
CA LEU A 378 21.45 -16.29 6.08
C LEU A 378 22.83 -16.96 6.01
N THR A 379 23.88 -16.21 6.33
CA THR A 379 25.26 -16.75 6.37
C THR A 379 25.39 -17.79 7.47
N LEU A 380 24.89 -17.50 8.68
CA LEU A 380 24.89 -18.45 9.79
C LEU A 380 24.13 -19.73 9.42
N TRP A 381 22.94 -19.59 8.84
CA TRP A 381 22.12 -20.72 8.40
C TRP A 381 22.83 -21.56 7.33
N PHE A 382 23.47 -20.92 6.34
CA PHE A 382 24.21 -21.62 5.28
C PHE A 382 25.44 -22.36 5.83
N VAL A 383 26.18 -21.74 6.76
CA VAL A 383 27.34 -22.38 7.42
C VAL A 383 26.91 -23.62 8.21
N ILE A 384 25.82 -23.54 8.98
CA ILE A 384 25.28 -24.70 9.71
C ILE A 384 24.88 -25.82 8.73
N MET A 385 24.22 -25.46 7.63
CA MET A 385 23.81 -26.41 6.59
C MET A 385 25.01 -27.12 5.94
N ALA A 386 26.03 -26.35 5.54
CA ALA A 386 27.24 -26.89 4.95
C ALA A 386 27.99 -27.80 5.94
N TRP A 387 28.09 -27.37 7.20
CA TRP A 387 28.70 -28.17 8.27
C TRP A 387 27.97 -29.51 8.46
N LEU A 388 26.64 -29.49 8.59
CA LEU A 388 25.84 -30.70 8.80
C LEU A 388 25.94 -31.66 7.61
N PHE A 389 25.91 -31.13 6.39
CA PHE A 389 26.09 -31.90 5.16
C PHE A 389 27.47 -32.57 5.17
N MET A 390 28.53 -31.81 5.37
CA MET A 390 29.92 -32.31 5.37
C MET A 390 30.17 -33.31 6.50
N TRP A 391 29.62 -33.08 7.69
CA TRP A 391 29.73 -34.01 8.81
C TRP A 391 29.12 -35.37 8.48
N LYS A 392 27.92 -35.40 7.90
CA LYS A 392 27.32 -36.67 7.46
C LYS A 392 28.02 -37.28 6.28
N CYS A 393 28.55 -36.48 5.37
CA CYS A 393 29.36 -36.99 4.28
C CYS A 393 30.59 -37.73 4.82
N TYR A 394 31.31 -37.12 5.76
CA TYR A 394 32.46 -37.72 6.42
C TYR A 394 32.08 -39.00 7.17
N GLN A 395 31.00 -38.96 7.97
CA GLN A 395 30.54 -40.12 8.73
C GLN A 395 30.21 -41.33 7.84
N TYR A 396 29.51 -41.12 6.72
CA TYR A 396 29.06 -42.21 5.86
C TYR A 396 30.14 -42.69 4.88
N LYS A 397 31.15 -41.87 4.57
CA LYS A 397 32.32 -42.32 3.80
C LYS A 397 33.10 -43.43 4.53
N HIS A 398 33.09 -43.44 5.86
CA HIS A 398 33.76 -44.44 6.69
C HIS A 398 32.87 -45.65 7.07
N LYS A 399 31.67 -45.80 6.47
CA LYS A 399 30.82 -46.98 6.69
C LYS A 399 31.01 -48.01 5.58
N ASP A 400 30.88 -49.29 5.93
CA ASP A 400 30.97 -50.43 5.00
C ASP A 400 30.08 -50.27 3.75
N ALA A 401 28.86 -49.75 3.93
CA ALA A 401 27.92 -49.52 2.83
C ALA A 401 28.46 -48.56 1.74
N PHE A 402 29.45 -47.73 2.04
CA PHE A 402 30.10 -46.84 1.07
C PHE A 402 30.83 -47.62 -0.04
N HIS A 403 31.38 -48.79 0.25
CA HIS A 403 32.10 -49.58 -0.76
C HIS A 403 31.20 -49.99 -1.93
N VAL A 404 29.91 -50.20 -1.68
CA VAL A 404 28.94 -50.58 -2.71
C VAL A 404 28.18 -49.38 -3.26
N MET A 405 27.66 -48.53 -2.38
CA MET A 405 26.77 -47.43 -2.77
C MET A 405 27.56 -46.19 -3.25
N GLY A 406 28.80 -46.01 -2.77
CA GLY A 406 29.69 -44.92 -3.12
C GLY A 406 29.16 -43.54 -2.71
N TYR A 407 29.47 -42.52 -3.51
CA TYR A 407 29.10 -41.13 -3.23
C TYR A 407 27.59 -40.89 -3.21
N CYS A 408 26.76 -41.73 -3.84
CA CYS A 408 25.31 -41.59 -3.79
C CYS A 408 24.76 -41.70 -2.35
N LEU A 409 25.29 -42.64 -1.56
CA LEU A 409 24.93 -42.78 -0.15
C LEU A 409 25.29 -41.53 0.66
N VAL A 410 26.50 -41.01 0.43
CA VAL A 410 27.04 -39.84 1.12
C VAL A 410 26.20 -38.61 0.80
N MET A 411 25.87 -38.39 -0.47
CA MET A 411 24.99 -37.31 -0.92
C MET A 411 23.57 -37.47 -0.35
N ALA A 412 23.00 -38.68 -0.40
CA ALA A 412 21.67 -38.94 0.13
C ALA A 412 21.59 -38.66 1.64
N LYS A 413 22.61 -39.03 2.41
CA LYS A 413 22.64 -38.83 3.87
C LYS A 413 23.02 -37.41 4.28
N GLY A 414 23.89 -36.73 3.53
CA GLY A 414 24.13 -35.30 3.67
C GLY A 414 22.85 -34.50 3.44
N ALA A 415 22.14 -34.79 2.34
CA ALA A 415 20.87 -34.15 2.00
C ALA A 415 19.77 -34.46 3.03
N ALA A 416 19.73 -35.68 3.56
CA ALA A 416 18.79 -36.02 4.62
C ALA A 416 19.03 -35.20 5.91
N GLU A 417 20.28 -34.95 6.28
CA GLU A 417 20.60 -34.18 7.49
C GLU A 417 20.16 -32.73 7.38
N THR A 418 20.48 -32.11 6.25
CA THR A 418 20.07 -30.74 5.96
C THR A 418 18.55 -30.63 5.82
N LEU A 419 17.90 -31.63 5.24
CA LEU A 419 16.44 -31.71 5.17
C LEU A 419 15.82 -31.79 6.57
N LYS A 420 16.31 -32.64 7.47
CA LYS A 420 15.81 -32.74 8.85
C LYS A 420 15.96 -31.42 9.62
N PHE A 421 17.12 -30.77 9.50
CA PHE A 421 17.35 -29.47 10.13
C PHE A 421 16.37 -28.40 9.62
N ASN A 422 16.16 -28.30 8.31
CA ASN A 422 15.22 -27.32 7.76
C ASN A 422 13.76 -27.67 8.05
N MET A 423 13.38 -28.94 8.06
CA MET A 423 12.04 -29.38 8.48
C MET A 423 11.80 -29.06 9.97
N ALA A 424 12.83 -29.01 10.80
CA ALA A 424 12.71 -28.48 12.16
C ALA A 424 12.60 -26.95 12.17
N LEU A 425 13.46 -26.26 11.44
CA LEU A 425 13.55 -24.80 11.44
C LEU A 425 12.32 -24.10 10.83
N ILE A 426 11.69 -24.69 9.82
CA ILE A 426 10.56 -24.08 9.08
C ILE A 426 9.33 -23.79 9.95
N LEU A 427 9.19 -24.46 11.10
CA LEU A 427 8.11 -24.25 12.07
C LEU A 427 8.30 -22.98 12.92
N LEU A 428 9.55 -22.57 13.18
CA LEU A 428 9.83 -21.44 14.07
C LEU A 428 9.34 -20.09 13.50
N PRO A 429 9.53 -19.77 12.20
CA PRO A 429 9.06 -18.51 11.65
C PRO A 429 7.53 -18.32 11.65
N VAL A 430 6.76 -19.41 11.72
CA VAL A 430 5.28 -19.36 11.78
C VAL A 430 4.74 -19.33 13.20
N CYS A 431 5.62 -19.42 14.21
CA CYS A 431 5.30 -19.24 15.62
C CYS A 431 5.16 -17.75 15.96
N ARG A 432 4.12 -17.08 15.42
CA ARG A 432 3.92 -15.62 15.52
C ARG A 432 3.87 -15.08 16.96
N ASN A 433 3.39 -15.83 17.95
CA ASN A 433 3.39 -15.34 19.34
C ASN A 433 4.82 -15.28 19.86
N THR A 434 5.56 -16.36 19.65
CA THR A 434 6.98 -16.45 20.02
C THR A 434 7.79 -15.38 19.28
N ILE A 435 7.57 -15.20 17.98
CA ILE A 435 8.24 -14.17 17.16
C ILE A 435 7.88 -12.75 17.64
N THR A 436 6.62 -12.49 17.99
CA THR A 436 6.18 -11.18 18.53
C THR A 436 6.86 -10.89 19.87
N TYR A 437 6.95 -11.89 20.74
CA TYR A 437 7.68 -11.77 22.00
C TYR A 437 9.17 -11.51 21.76
N LEU A 438 9.85 -12.34 20.93
CA LEU A 438 11.27 -12.18 20.62
C LEU A 438 11.59 -10.84 19.95
N ARG A 439 10.68 -10.32 19.11
CA ARG A 439 10.78 -8.98 18.52
C ARG A 439 10.86 -7.87 19.57
N SER A 440 10.21 -8.05 20.73
CA SER A 440 10.26 -7.07 21.82
C SER A 440 11.55 -7.13 22.65
N THR A 441 12.35 -8.20 22.50
CA THR A 441 13.62 -8.38 23.22
C THR A 441 14.79 -7.72 22.50
N ALA A 442 15.95 -7.70 23.16
CA ALA A 442 17.22 -7.22 22.59
C ALA A 442 17.64 -8.00 21.32
N LEU A 443 17.12 -9.22 21.11
CA LEU A 443 17.43 -10.04 19.95
C LEU A 443 16.98 -9.41 18.62
N SER A 444 16.00 -8.50 18.66
CA SER A 444 15.56 -7.72 17.48
C SER A 444 16.65 -6.82 16.89
N HIS A 445 17.72 -6.54 17.66
CA HIS A 445 18.87 -5.81 17.15
C HIS A 445 19.66 -6.64 16.13
N SER A 446 19.75 -7.96 16.31
CA SER A 446 20.55 -8.86 15.46
C SER A 446 19.70 -9.66 14.47
N VAL A 447 18.45 -10.00 14.82
CA VAL A 447 17.58 -10.86 14.02
C VAL A 447 16.46 -10.03 13.35
N PRO A 448 16.25 -10.15 12.02
CA PRO A 448 15.17 -9.45 11.31
C PRO A 448 13.84 -10.21 11.43
N PHE A 449 13.17 -10.09 12.58
CA PHE A 449 11.91 -10.82 12.85
C PHE A 449 10.77 -10.47 11.89
N ASP A 450 10.77 -9.29 11.28
CA ASP A 450 9.76 -8.88 10.28
C ASP A 450 9.81 -9.70 8.99
N ASP A 451 10.96 -10.33 8.71
CA ASP A 451 11.16 -11.18 7.54
C ASP A 451 10.95 -12.66 7.83
N CYS A 452 10.31 -13.02 8.95
CA CYS A 452 10.14 -14.43 9.31
C CYS A 452 9.44 -15.23 8.20
N ILE A 453 8.42 -14.66 7.54
CA ILE A 453 7.72 -15.31 6.42
C ILE A 453 8.58 -15.38 5.16
N ASN A 454 9.42 -14.36 4.91
CA ASN A 454 10.38 -14.42 3.81
C ASN A 454 11.43 -15.51 4.06
N PHE A 455 11.92 -15.61 5.30
CA PHE A 455 12.82 -16.68 5.71
C PHE A 455 12.18 -18.07 5.62
N HIS A 456 10.90 -18.21 5.99
CA HIS A 456 10.13 -19.45 5.79
C HIS A 456 10.10 -19.88 4.31
N LYS A 457 9.90 -18.93 3.38
CA LYS A 457 9.98 -19.21 1.94
C LYS A 457 11.41 -19.61 1.53
N THR A 458 12.45 -18.95 2.02
CA THR A 458 13.85 -19.32 1.73
C THR A 458 14.16 -20.74 2.21
N ILE A 459 13.78 -21.09 3.43
CA ILE A 459 13.93 -22.45 3.97
C ILE A 459 13.17 -23.46 3.10
N SER A 460 11.97 -23.11 2.64
CA SER A 460 11.18 -24.00 1.78
C SER A 460 11.90 -24.38 0.47
N VAL A 461 12.65 -23.46 -0.12
CA VAL A 461 13.47 -23.74 -1.32
C VAL A 461 14.58 -24.74 -1.00
N ALA A 462 15.23 -24.60 0.16
CA ALA A 462 16.24 -25.56 0.62
C ALA A 462 15.65 -26.94 0.95
N ILE A 463 14.42 -26.98 1.47
CA ILE A 463 13.70 -28.24 1.71
C ILE A 463 13.43 -28.94 0.38
N ILE A 464 12.91 -28.23 -0.62
CA ILE A 464 12.62 -28.83 -1.94
C ILE A 464 13.89 -29.38 -2.56
N SER A 465 14.99 -28.61 -2.57
CA SER A 465 16.25 -29.05 -3.17
C SER A 465 16.86 -30.25 -2.43
N ALA A 466 16.89 -30.23 -1.10
CA ALA A 466 17.40 -31.34 -0.30
C ALA A 466 16.51 -32.58 -0.40
N MET A 467 15.18 -32.42 -0.47
CA MET A 467 14.22 -33.50 -0.68
C MET A 467 14.45 -34.18 -2.03
N LEU A 468 14.54 -33.41 -3.12
CA LEU A 468 14.78 -33.97 -4.45
C LEU A 468 16.14 -34.67 -4.51
N LEU A 469 17.20 -34.06 -3.98
CA LEU A 469 18.53 -34.66 -3.94
C LEU A 469 18.52 -35.98 -3.14
N HIS A 470 17.86 -36.00 -1.99
CA HIS A 470 17.73 -37.18 -1.15
C HIS A 470 16.93 -38.30 -1.83
N ALA A 471 15.74 -37.99 -2.36
CA ALA A 471 14.85 -38.96 -2.99
C ALA A 471 15.46 -39.53 -4.27
N THR A 472 16.02 -38.67 -5.14
CA THR A 472 16.66 -39.11 -6.39
C THR A 472 17.91 -39.92 -6.12
N SER A 473 18.75 -39.54 -5.15
CA SER A 473 19.94 -40.33 -4.80
C SER A 473 19.56 -41.74 -4.34
N HIS A 474 18.48 -41.88 -3.57
CA HIS A 474 18.00 -43.19 -3.14
C HIS A 474 17.37 -44.00 -4.29
N LEU A 475 16.40 -43.44 -5.01
CA LEU A 475 15.62 -44.15 -6.03
C LEU A 475 16.41 -44.45 -7.31
N ALA A 476 17.25 -43.52 -7.75
CA ALA A 476 17.92 -43.58 -9.05
C ALA A 476 19.38 -44.05 -8.97
N CYS A 477 20.02 -44.03 -7.79
CA CYS A 477 21.42 -44.42 -7.66
C CYS A 477 21.66 -45.53 -6.61
N ASP A 478 21.24 -45.31 -5.37
CA ASP A 478 21.51 -46.25 -4.28
C ASP A 478 20.82 -47.60 -4.49
N PHE A 479 19.51 -47.61 -4.79
CA PHE A 479 18.77 -48.85 -5.00
C PHE A 479 19.34 -49.65 -6.17
N PRO A 480 19.57 -49.07 -7.37
CA PRO A 480 20.25 -49.77 -8.47
C PRO A 480 21.63 -50.31 -8.10
N ARG A 481 22.45 -49.57 -7.33
CA ARG A 481 23.78 -50.03 -6.92
C ARG A 481 23.76 -51.20 -5.95
N ILE A 482 22.77 -51.26 -5.05
CA ILE A 482 22.58 -52.41 -4.16
C ILE A 482 22.24 -53.65 -5.00
N LEU A 483 21.38 -53.51 -6.01
CA LEU A 483 20.97 -54.59 -6.90
C LEU A 483 22.11 -55.08 -7.80
N ALA A 484 22.94 -54.17 -8.29
CA ALA A 484 24.07 -54.46 -9.16
C ALA A 484 25.33 -54.96 -8.42
N SER A 485 25.30 -55.03 -7.07
CA SER A 485 26.44 -55.46 -6.27
C SER A 485 26.75 -56.94 -6.45
N THR A 486 28.03 -57.30 -6.49
CA THR A 486 28.45 -58.70 -6.54
C THR A 486 28.00 -59.46 -5.29
N ASP A 487 27.81 -60.77 -5.37
CA ASP A 487 27.40 -61.58 -4.21
C ASP A 487 28.44 -61.53 -3.08
N THR A 488 29.72 -61.40 -3.43
CA THR A 488 30.82 -61.20 -2.46
C THR A 488 30.72 -59.87 -1.75
N ASP A 489 30.52 -58.77 -2.47
CA ASP A 489 30.43 -57.43 -1.88
C ASP A 489 29.15 -57.27 -1.06
N TYR A 490 28.03 -57.83 -1.54
CA TYR A 490 26.78 -57.83 -0.80
C TYR A 490 26.91 -58.57 0.52
N LYS A 491 27.46 -59.80 0.50
CA LYS A 491 27.68 -60.60 1.72
C LYS A 491 28.62 -59.91 2.70
N ARG A 492 29.68 -59.27 2.20
CA ARG A 492 30.69 -58.63 3.03
C ARG A 492 30.21 -57.31 3.65
N TYR A 493 29.56 -56.45 2.87
CA TYR A 493 29.29 -55.06 3.27
C TYR A 493 27.82 -54.73 3.55
N LEU A 494 26.86 -55.48 2.99
CA LEU A 494 25.43 -55.11 2.99
C LEU A 494 24.52 -56.07 3.75
N VAL A 495 24.89 -57.34 3.93
CA VAL A 495 24.06 -58.35 4.64
C VAL A 495 23.65 -57.89 6.04
N LYS A 496 24.53 -57.19 6.75
CA LYS A 496 24.22 -56.63 8.08
C LYS A 496 23.04 -55.65 8.09
N TYR A 497 22.80 -54.95 6.98
CA TYR A 497 21.79 -53.89 6.88
C TYR A 497 20.50 -54.36 6.22
N PHE A 498 20.58 -55.26 5.24
CA PHE A 498 19.45 -55.67 4.40
C PHE A 498 19.06 -57.15 4.57
N GLY A 499 19.77 -57.91 5.40
CA GLY A 499 19.54 -59.34 5.60
C GLY A 499 20.31 -60.22 4.62
N VAL A 500 20.10 -61.54 4.73
CA VAL A 500 20.84 -62.54 3.94
C VAL A 500 20.41 -62.54 2.47
N THR A 501 19.12 -62.35 2.21
CA THR A 501 18.54 -62.31 0.86
C THR A 501 18.62 -60.91 0.28
N ARG A 502 19.29 -60.77 -0.88
CA ARG A 502 19.34 -59.49 -1.61
C ARG A 502 17.92 -59.01 -1.95
N PRO A 503 17.52 -57.80 -1.54
CA PRO A 503 16.19 -57.29 -1.83
C PRO A 503 16.06 -56.91 -3.30
N THR A 504 14.86 -57.09 -3.86
CA THR A 504 14.51 -56.58 -5.19
C THR A 504 14.26 -55.06 -5.14
N TYR A 505 14.25 -54.38 -6.29
CA TYR A 505 13.95 -52.94 -6.35
C TYR A 505 12.60 -52.62 -5.71
N PHE A 506 11.56 -53.35 -6.11
CA PHE A 506 10.22 -53.23 -5.52
C PHE A 506 10.19 -53.66 -4.06
N GLY A 507 11.03 -54.61 -3.65
CA GLY A 507 11.22 -54.96 -2.24
C GLY A 507 11.72 -53.76 -1.42
N LEU A 508 12.71 -53.01 -1.91
CA LEU A 508 13.21 -51.80 -1.26
C LEU A 508 12.13 -50.70 -1.20
N VAL A 509 11.39 -50.50 -2.30
CA VAL A 509 10.32 -49.49 -2.39
C VAL A 509 9.14 -49.81 -1.46
N ASN A 510 8.72 -51.08 -1.38
CA ASN A 510 7.59 -51.51 -0.55
C ASN A 510 7.88 -51.59 0.95
N THR A 511 9.08 -51.20 1.37
CA THR A 511 9.39 -51.13 2.78
C THR A 511 8.80 -49.88 3.43
N PRO A 512 8.63 -49.85 4.77
CA PRO A 512 8.11 -48.67 5.46
C PRO A 512 8.87 -47.39 5.11
N VAL A 513 10.19 -47.46 4.91
CA VAL A 513 11.02 -46.31 4.51
C VAL A 513 10.70 -45.85 3.08
N GLY A 514 10.58 -46.77 2.12
CA GLY A 514 10.26 -46.45 0.73
C GLY A 514 8.85 -45.88 0.57
N ILE A 515 7.84 -46.54 1.13
CA ILE A 515 6.44 -46.10 1.08
C ILE A 515 6.27 -44.73 1.73
N THR A 516 6.76 -44.56 2.96
CA THR A 516 6.67 -43.25 3.64
C THR A 516 7.41 -42.16 2.87
N GLY A 517 8.58 -42.47 2.30
CA GLY A 517 9.35 -41.54 1.47
C GLY A 517 8.58 -41.06 0.25
N ILE A 518 7.97 -41.97 -0.52
CA ILE A 518 7.20 -41.63 -1.73
C ILE A 518 5.95 -40.81 -1.38
N ILE A 519 5.19 -41.22 -0.36
CA ILE A 519 3.99 -40.49 0.07
C ILE A 519 4.36 -39.07 0.54
N MET A 520 5.44 -38.93 1.32
CA MET A 520 5.92 -37.62 1.75
C MET A 520 6.30 -36.74 0.56
N VAL A 521 7.07 -37.25 -0.41
CA VAL A 521 7.44 -36.50 -1.61
C VAL A 521 6.20 -36.06 -2.39
N ALA A 522 5.22 -36.94 -2.57
CA ALA A 522 3.97 -36.61 -3.27
C ALA A 522 3.21 -35.47 -2.59
N PHE A 523 2.99 -35.56 -1.27
CA PHE A 523 2.30 -34.50 -0.52
C PHE A 523 3.08 -33.18 -0.50
N MET A 524 4.41 -33.25 -0.37
CA MET A 524 5.25 -32.06 -0.41
C MET A 524 5.20 -31.39 -1.78
N LEU A 525 5.25 -32.15 -2.89
CA LEU A 525 5.11 -31.59 -4.24
C LEU A 525 3.75 -30.90 -4.45
N ILE A 526 2.65 -31.51 -3.98
CA ILE A 526 1.32 -30.90 -4.02
C ILE A 526 1.29 -29.59 -3.21
N ALA A 527 1.79 -29.62 -1.97
CA ALA A 527 1.80 -28.45 -1.11
C ALA A 527 2.66 -27.30 -1.68
N PHE A 528 3.84 -27.59 -2.23
CA PHE A 528 4.74 -26.57 -2.79
C PHE A 528 4.22 -25.97 -4.10
N THR A 529 3.64 -26.80 -4.98
CA THR A 529 3.04 -26.32 -6.24
C THR A 529 1.87 -25.37 -5.97
N LEU A 530 0.96 -25.75 -5.07
CA LEU A 530 -0.18 -24.91 -4.68
C LEU A 530 0.23 -23.69 -3.86
N ALA A 531 1.34 -23.74 -3.12
CA ALA A 531 1.91 -22.58 -2.42
C ALA A 531 2.61 -21.58 -3.35
N SER A 532 2.88 -21.94 -4.62
CA SER A 532 3.50 -21.04 -5.58
C SER A 532 2.66 -19.77 -5.79
N ARG A 533 3.33 -18.63 -6.05
CA ARG A 533 2.65 -17.33 -6.23
C ARG A 533 1.59 -17.40 -7.33
N ARG A 534 1.85 -18.16 -8.40
CA ARG A 534 0.97 -18.31 -9.56
C ARG A 534 -0.32 -19.05 -9.20
N CYS A 535 -0.21 -20.21 -8.55
CA CYS A 535 -1.38 -21.00 -8.12
C CYS A 535 -2.17 -20.31 -7.00
N ARG A 536 -1.48 -19.80 -5.98
CA ARG A 536 -2.11 -19.18 -4.81
C ARG A 536 -2.91 -17.92 -5.15
N ARG A 537 -2.41 -17.10 -6.09
CA ARG A 537 -3.10 -15.88 -6.55
C ARG A 537 -4.07 -16.14 -7.71
N ASN A 538 -4.27 -17.41 -8.08
CA ASN A 538 -5.14 -17.84 -9.18
C ASN A 538 -4.77 -17.19 -10.54
N LEU A 539 -3.47 -17.00 -10.80
CA LEU A 539 -3.00 -16.51 -12.11
C LEU A 539 -3.03 -17.63 -13.17
N THR A 540 -2.89 -18.88 -12.76
CA THR A 540 -3.02 -20.05 -13.63
C THR A 540 -4.47 -20.53 -13.59
N LYS A 541 -5.27 -20.19 -14.60
CA LYS A 541 -6.63 -20.72 -14.75
C LYS A 541 -6.54 -22.14 -15.30
N LEU A 542 -6.74 -23.14 -14.44
CA LEU A 542 -6.85 -24.53 -14.87
C LEU A 542 -8.23 -24.77 -15.52
N PRO A 543 -8.34 -25.68 -16.51
CA PRO A 543 -9.62 -26.05 -17.09
C PRO A 543 -10.52 -26.73 -16.04
N LYS A 544 -11.83 -26.55 -16.14
CA LYS A 544 -12.82 -27.26 -15.31
C LYS A 544 -12.64 -28.79 -15.50
N PRO A 545 -12.69 -29.61 -14.43
CA PRO A 545 -13.13 -29.30 -13.07
C PRO A 545 -12.01 -28.82 -12.10
N PHE A 546 -10.81 -28.55 -12.59
CA PHE A 546 -9.64 -28.23 -11.76
C PHE A 546 -9.49 -26.73 -11.43
N ASP A 547 -10.42 -25.89 -11.87
CA ASP A 547 -10.47 -24.45 -11.56
C ASP A 547 -10.55 -24.18 -10.05
N LYS A 548 -11.17 -25.08 -9.28
CA LYS A 548 -11.23 -25.01 -7.82
C LYS A 548 -9.93 -25.43 -7.10
N LEU A 549 -8.98 -26.05 -7.81
CA LEU A 549 -7.69 -26.46 -7.22
C LEU A 549 -6.68 -25.30 -7.14
N THR A 550 -6.99 -24.13 -7.68
CA THR A 550 -6.15 -22.93 -7.58
C THR A 550 -6.82 -21.87 -6.72
N GLY A 551 -6.01 -21.00 -6.09
CA GLY A 551 -6.48 -19.97 -5.17
C GLY A 551 -6.03 -20.16 -3.72
N TYR A 552 -6.45 -19.23 -2.87
CA TYR A 552 -6.00 -19.15 -1.46
C TYR A 552 -6.49 -20.35 -0.63
N ASN A 553 -7.75 -20.77 -0.80
CA ASN A 553 -8.31 -21.89 -0.05
C ASN A 553 -7.59 -23.20 -0.39
N ALA A 554 -7.31 -23.46 -1.67
CA ALA A 554 -6.53 -24.63 -2.09
C ALA A 554 -5.11 -24.63 -1.51
N PHE A 555 -4.44 -23.47 -1.52
CA PHE A 555 -3.18 -23.28 -0.79
C PHE A 555 -3.32 -23.62 0.70
N TRP A 556 -4.33 -23.08 1.38
CA TRP A 556 -4.50 -23.26 2.82
C TRP A 556 -4.72 -24.73 3.20
N TYR A 557 -5.63 -25.43 2.51
CA TYR A 557 -5.93 -26.85 2.78
C TYR A 557 -4.74 -27.75 2.43
N SER A 558 -4.11 -27.54 1.27
CA SER A 558 -2.92 -28.34 0.90
C SER A 558 -1.75 -28.11 1.85
N HIS A 559 -1.59 -26.90 2.40
CA HIS A 559 -0.54 -26.63 3.39
C HIS A 559 -0.73 -27.41 4.69
N HIS A 560 -1.98 -27.80 5.04
CA HIS A 560 -2.25 -28.66 6.20
C HIS A 560 -1.83 -30.12 5.99
N LEU A 561 -1.57 -30.57 4.75
CA LEU A 561 -0.95 -31.88 4.48
C LEU A 561 0.41 -32.03 5.18
N LEU A 562 1.05 -30.90 5.52
CA LEU A 562 2.28 -30.87 6.30
C LEU A 562 2.15 -31.63 7.63
N LEU A 563 0.97 -31.64 8.28
CA LEU A 563 0.74 -32.44 9.49
C LEU A 563 0.98 -33.93 9.22
N THR A 564 0.38 -34.45 8.14
CA THR A 564 0.58 -35.83 7.71
C THR A 564 2.03 -36.11 7.34
N VAL A 565 2.70 -35.15 6.67
CA VAL A 565 4.13 -35.26 6.34
C VAL A 565 5.00 -35.38 7.59
N TYR A 566 4.75 -34.63 8.67
CA TYR A 566 5.52 -34.77 9.92
C TYR A 566 5.29 -36.13 10.59
N VAL A 567 4.07 -36.66 10.58
CA VAL A 567 3.79 -38.01 11.11
C VAL A 567 4.56 -39.06 10.31
N LEU A 568 4.51 -38.98 8.98
CA LEU A 568 5.26 -39.87 8.11
C LEU A 568 6.78 -39.72 8.28
N LEU A 569 7.28 -38.50 8.52
CA LEU A 569 8.69 -38.23 8.77
C LEU A 569 9.20 -38.92 10.04
N VAL A 570 8.38 -38.96 11.10
CA VAL A 570 8.71 -39.71 12.33
C VAL A 570 8.78 -41.20 12.04
N ILE A 571 7.79 -41.77 11.35
CA ILE A 571 7.76 -43.20 11.00
C ILE A 571 8.96 -43.57 10.11
N HIS A 572 9.25 -42.73 9.12
CA HIS A 572 10.41 -42.86 8.24
C HIS A 572 11.73 -42.84 9.02
N GLY A 573 11.84 -41.92 9.99
CA GLY A 573 13.01 -41.79 10.87
C GLY A 573 13.21 -42.95 11.83
N VAL A 574 12.14 -43.61 12.27
CA VAL A 574 12.21 -44.80 13.14
C VAL A 574 12.60 -46.04 12.35
N SER A 575 12.20 -46.15 11.08
CA SER A 575 12.35 -47.37 10.28
C SER A 575 13.67 -47.48 9.49
N LEU A 576 14.69 -46.65 9.81
CA LEU A 576 15.93 -46.57 9.05
C LEU A 576 16.75 -47.88 9.04
N TYR A 577 17.24 -48.28 7.86
CA TYR A 577 18.12 -49.45 7.64
C TYR A 577 19.51 -49.31 8.26
N LEU A 578 20.13 -48.16 8.04
CA LEU A 578 21.57 -47.99 8.25
C LEU A 578 21.94 -47.69 9.69
N GLU A 579 20.98 -47.33 10.55
CA GLU A 579 21.19 -47.15 11.99
C GLU A 579 19.98 -47.62 12.81
N HIS A 580 20.19 -48.69 13.58
CA HIS A 580 19.16 -49.26 14.44
C HIS A 580 19.13 -48.62 15.84
N LYS A 581 20.28 -48.12 16.34
CA LYS A 581 20.37 -47.54 17.69
C LYS A 581 19.61 -46.22 17.78
N TRP A 582 18.65 -46.13 18.70
CA TRP A 582 17.73 -45.00 18.82
C TRP A 582 18.42 -43.65 19.02
N TYR A 583 19.49 -43.60 19.82
CA TYR A 583 20.25 -42.37 20.09
C TYR A 583 21.09 -41.88 18.91
N ARG A 584 21.27 -42.70 17.86
CA ARG A 584 21.92 -42.31 16.60
C ARG A 584 20.92 -41.82 15.55
N LYS A 585 19.62 -42.04 15.76
CA LYS A 585 18.55 -41.56 14.86
C LYS A 585 18.28 -40.09 15.15
N THR A 586 18.87 -39.20 14.35
CA THR A 586 18.80 -37.75 14.64
C THR A 586 17.43 -37.10 14.38
N VAL A 587 16.47 -37.79 13.75
CA VAL A 587 15.13 -37.22 13.42
C VAL A 587 14.41 -36.66 14.64
N TRP A 588 14.27 -37.46 15.70
CA TRP A 588 13.55 -37.02 16.90
C TRP A 588 14.26 -35.88 17.61
N MET A 589 15.60 -35.84 17.55
CA MET A 589 16.41 -34.78 18.16
C MET A 589 16.14 -33.42 17.52
N TYR A 590 16.03 -33.37 16.19
CA TYR A 590 15.68 -32.14 15.46
C TYR A 590 14.23 -31.72 15.67
N LEU A 591 13.30 -32.69 15.68
CA LEU A 591 11.87 -32.38 15.71
C LEU A 591 11.33 -32.06 17.10
N ALA A 592 11.90 -32.62 18.18
CA ALA A 592 11.32 -32.54 19.52
C ALA A 592 11.04 -31.10 19.97
N VAL A 593 12.06 -30.22 19.96
CA VAL A 593 11.90 -28.85 20.45
C VAL A 593 11.01 -28.00 19.55
N PRO A 594 11.22 -27.93 18.22
CA PRO A 594 10.40 -27.08 17.35
C PRO A 594 8.95 -27.54 17.23
N VAL A 595 8.69 -28.85 17.22
CA VAL A 595 7.32 -29.37 17.21
C VAL A 595 6.62 -29.08 18.54
N LEU A 596 7.31 -29.26 19.68
CA LEU A 596 6.76 -28.91 20.99
C LEU A 596 6.42 -27.42 21.07
N LEU A 597 7.33 -26.55 20.63
CA LEU A 597 7.09 -25.10 20.60
C LEU A 597 5.91 -24.73 19.70
N TYR A 598 5.84 -25.31 18.50
CA TYR A 598 4.75 -25.05 17.57
C TYR A 598 3.40 -25.53 18.11
N VAL A 599 3.33 -26.76 18.63
CA VAL A 599 2.11 -27.31 19.23
C VAL A 599 1.71 -26.51 20.46
N GLY A 600 2.66 -26.18 21.34
CA GLY A 600 2.43 -25.33 22.50
C GLY A 600 1.87 -23.96 22.11
N GLU A 601 2.41 -23.34 21.06
CA GLU A 601 1.88 -22.07 20.56
C GLU A 601 0.45 -22.21 20.00
N ARG A 602 0.14 -23.30 19.28
CA ARG A 602 -1.21 -23.55 18.77
C ARG A 602 -2.21 -23.76 19.90
N ILE A 603 -1.83 -24.51 20.93
CA ILE A 603 -2.64 -24.73 22.13
C ILE A 603 -2.86 -23.41 22.87
N PHE A 604 -1.80 -22.61 23.05
CA PHE A 604 -1.90 -21.30 23.69
C PHE A 604 -2.85 -20.36 22.94
N ARG A 605 -2.78 -20.31 21.60
CA ARG A 605 -3.73 -19.51 20.79
C ARG A 605 -5.17 -19.96 20.97
N PHE A 606 -5.41 -21.27 20.97
CA PHE A 606 -6.75 -21.83 21.16
C PHE A 606 -7.34 -21.45 22.52
N PHE A 607 -6.55 -21.49 23.60
CA PHE A 607 -7.02 -21.05 24.90
C PHE A 607 -7.19 -19.52 24.98
N ARG A 608 -6.24 -18.77 24.44
CA ARG A 608 -6.28 -17.29 24.42
C ARG A 608 -7.52 -16.76 23.70
N SER A 609 -7.87 -17.32 22.54
CA SER A 609 -9.04 -16.87 21.78
C SER A 609 -10.36 -17.13 22.50
N ARG A 610 -10.43 -18.14 23.37
CA ARG A 610 -11.62 -18.41 24.20
C ARG A 610 -11.70 -17.55 25.45
N LEU A 611 -10.55 -17.11 25.96
CA LEU A 611 -10.48 -16.18 27.10
C LEU A 611 -10.82 -14.75 26.70
N TYR A 612 -10.50 -14.36 25.46
CA TYR A 612 -10.84 -13.04 24.92
C TYR A 612 -12.25 -13.03 24.34
N THR A 613 -13.25 -13.12 25.22
CA THR A 613 -14.64 -12.86 24.84
C THR A 613 -14.78 -11.38 24.49
N VAL A 614 -15.21 -11.11 23.26
CA VAL A 614 -15.42 -9.76 22.72
C VAL A 614 -16.88 -9.58 22.37
N GLU A 615 -17.48 -8.51 22.87
CA GLU A 615 -18.83 -8.09 22.51
C GLU A 615 -18.77 -7.00 21.46
N ILE A 616 -19.57 -7.13 20.40
CA ILE A 616 -19.65 -6.12 19.35
C ILE A 616 -20.49 -4.94 19.88
N CYS A 617 -19.84 -3.80 20.02
CA CYS A 617 -20.47 -2.58 20.52
C CYS A 617 -21.16 -1.80 19.39
N LYS A 618 -20.51 -1.73 18.22
CA LYS A 618 -20.98 -0.94 17.08
C LYS A 618 -20.51 -1.51 15.76
N VAL A 619 -21.40 -1.51 14.78
CA VAL A 619 -21.12 -1.89 13.39
C VAL A 619 -21.49 -0.75 12.46
N VAL A 620 -20.58 -0.43 11.54
CA VAL A 620 -20.79 0.65 10.56
C VAL A 620 -20.36 0.16 9.18
N ILE A 621 -21.24 0.29 8.18
CA ILE A 621 -20.92 -0.06 6.79
C ILE A 621 -20.76 1.23 5.97
N TYR A 622 -19.55 1.48 5.50
CA TYR A 622 -19.20 2.67 4.73
C TYR A 622 -19.34 2.46 3.21
N PRO A 623 -19.62 3.54 2.46
CA PRO A 623 -19.50 3.56 1.01
C PRO A 623 -18.08 3.16 0.58
N GLY A 624 -17.96 2.28 -0.42
CA GLY A 624 -16.67 1.65 -0.77
C GLY A 624 -16.46 0.25 -0.18
N ASN A 625 -17.53 -0.36 0.34
CA ASN A 625 -17.55 -1.74 0.84
C ASN A 625 -16.57 -1.99 1.99
N VAL A 626 -16.53 -1.06 2.95
CA VAL A 626 -15.75 -1.19 4.19
C VAL A 626 -16.70 -1.37 5.37
N VAL A 627 -16.50 -2.43 6.15
CA VAL A 627 -17.20 -2.72 7.39
C VAL A 627 -16.29 -2.35 8.55
N VAL A 628 -16.77 -1.53 9.47
CA VAL A 628 -16.08 -1.15 10.70
C VAL A 628 -16.75 -1.85 11.85
N LEU A 629 -15.97 -2.63 12.59
CA LEU A 629 -16.40 -3.34 13.78
C LEU A 629 -15.72 -2.70 14.99
N ARG A 630 -16.51 -2.17 15.91
CA ARG A 630 -16.07 -1.72 17.23
C ARG A 630 -16.52 -2.76 18.25
N MET A 631 -15.57 -3.27 19.02
CA MET A 631 -15.78 -4.34 19.99
C MET A 631 -15.21 -3.93 21.36
N SER A 632 -15.71 -4.56 22.41
CA SER A 632 -15.23 -4.36 23.78
C SER A 632 -13.76 -4.74 23.89
N LYS A 633 -12.94 -3.99 24.61
CA LYS A 633 -11.55 -4.38 24.86
C LYS A 633 -11.47 -5.37 26.02
N PRO A 634 -10.96 -6.61 25.83
CA PRO A 634 -10.76 -7.52 26.95
C PRO A 634 -9.79 -6.93 27.97
N THR A 635 -10.03 -7.15 29.26
CA THR A 635 -9.30 -6.50 30.37
C THR A 635 -7.79 -6.75 30.34
N SER A 636 -7.35 -7.93 29.89
CA SER A 636 -5.94 -8.29 29.77
C SER A 636 -5.35 -8.06 28.37
N PHE A 637 -6.06 -7.35 27.48
CA PHE A 637 -5.62 -7.12 26.11
C PHE A 637 -4.77 -5.84 25.99
N ASP A 638 -3.47 -5.98 26.26
CA ASP A 638 -2.47 -4.91 26.05
C ASP A 638 -1.83 -5.02 24.66
N TYR A 639 -1.83 -3.92 23.91
CA TYR A 639 -1.32 -3.86 22.54
C TYR A 639 -0.66 -2.51 22.23
N LYS A 640 0.09 -2.45 21.14
CA LYS A 640 0.77 -1.25 20.66
C LYS A 640 0.22 -0.80 19.31
N SER A 641 0.27 0.49 19.05
CA SER A 641 -0.19 1.10 17.80
C SER A 641 0.53 0.48 16.58
N GLY A 642 -0.24 0.17 15.54
CA GLY A 642 0.26 -0.52 14.34
C GLY A 642 0.28 -2.06 14.42
N GLN A 643 -0.06 -2.67 15.57
CA GLN A 643 -0.24 -4.12 15.66
C GLN A 643 -1.55 -4.59 14.99
N TYR A 644 -1.66 -5.90 14.76
CA TYR A 644 -2.82 -6.53 14.14
C TYR A 644 -3.33 -7.71 14.97
N VAL A 645 -4.57 -8.12 14.68
CA VAL A 645 -5.24 -9.28 15.29
C VAL A 645 -5.73 -10.23 14.22
N PHE A 646 -5.85 -11.51 14.56
CA PHE A 646 -6.63 -12.46 13.77
C PHE A 646 -8.07 -12.47 14.26
N VAL A 647 -8.99 -12.52 13.31
CA VAL A 647 -10.42 -12.50 13.56
C VAL A 647 -11.05 -13.73 12.94
N GLN A 648 -11.92 -14.37 13.72
CA GLN A 648 -12.78 -15.46 13.26
C GLN A 648 -14.23 -15.09 13.52
N CYS A 649 -15.09 -15.38 12.54
CA CYS A 649 -16.54 -15.24 12.68
C CYS A 649 -17.18 -16.60 12.38
N PRO A 650 -17.62 -17.34 13.42
CA PRO A 650 -18.19 -18.68 13.27
C PRO A 650 -19.41 -18.74 12.34
N SER A 651 -20.17 -17.64 12.22
CA SER A 651 -21.31 -17.52 11.30
C SER A 651 -20.91 -17.50 9.82
N VAL A 652 -19.66 -17.17 9.50
CA VAL A 652 -19.11 -17.19 8.14
C VAL A 652 -18.27 -18.45 7.93
N SER A 653 -17.30 -18.71 8.81
CA SER A 653 -16.46 -19.90 8.77
C SER A 653 -15.96 -20.26 10.17
N LYS A 654 -16.16 -21.53 10.56
CA LYS A 654 -15.77 -22.05 11.88
C LYS A 654 -14.27 -22.30 12.05
N PHE A 655 -13.48 -22.22 10.97
CA PHE A 655 -12.05 -22.58 10.99
C PHE A 655 -11.13 -21.49 10.45
N GLU A 656 -11.66 -20.54 9.68
CA GLU A 656 -10.85 -19.48 9.09
C GLU A 656 -10.58 -18.33 10.05
N TRP A 657 -9.31 -17.94 10.09
CA TRP A 657 -8.81 -16.80 10.85
C TRP A 657 -8.15 -15.82 9.87
N HIS A 658 -8.60 -14.57 9.86
CA HIS A 658 -8.11 -13.55 8.94
C HIS A 658 -7.46 -12.38 9.70
N PRO A 659 -6.30 -11.87 9.26
CA PRO A 659 -5.59 -10.80 9.95
C PRO A 659 -6.17 -9.41 9.60
N PHE A 660 -6.35 -8.56 10.62
CA PHE A 660 -6.75 -7.17 10.47
C PHE A 660 -5.96 -6.26 11.41
N SER A 661 -5.50 -5.12 10.89
CA SER A 661 -4.84 -4.09 11.70
C SER A 661 -5.80 -3.54 12.75
N ILE A 662 -5.31 -3.38 13.98
CA ILE A 662 -6.06 -2.69 15.02
C ILE A 662 -6.04 -1.21 14.66
N THR A 663 -7.21 -0.60 14.59
CA THR A 663 -7.37 0.81 14.18
C THR A 663 -7.56 1.75 15.38
N SER A 664 -7.99 1.23 16.54
CA SER A 664 -8.08 1.97 17.79
C SER A 664 -6.68 2.23 18.41
N SER A 665 -6.57 3.28 19.20
CA SER A 665 -5.33 3.58 19.94
C SER A 665 -5.21 2.66 21.17
N PRO A 666 -4.01 2.28 21.63
CA PRO A 666 -3.81 1.51 22.85
C PRO A 666 -4.47 2.10 24.10
N GLY A 667 -4.67 3.42 24.12
CA GLY A 667 -5.34 4.15 25.21
C GLY A 667 -6.86 4.06 25.16
N ASP A 668 -7.44 3.65 24.03
CA ASP A 668 -8.90 3.55 23.88
C ASP A 668 -9.45 2.38 24.73
N ASP A 669 -10.68 2.54 25.21
CA ASP A 669 -11.47 1.56 25.99
C ASP A 669 -12.15 0.50 25.10
N TYR A 670 -12.00 0.61 23.78
CA TYR A 670 -12.53 -0.31 22.78
C TYR A 670 -11.45 -0.78 21.81
N LEU A 671 -11.76 -1.85 21.10
CA LEU A 671 -11.01 -2.32 19.94
C LEU A 671 -11.80 -2.03 18.67
N SER A 672 -11.13 -1.54 17.63
CA SER A 672 -11.77 -1.37 16.32
C SER A 672 -10.95 -1.94 15.17
N ILE A 673 -11.64 -2.52 14.20
CA ILE A 673 -11.05 -3.03 12.95
C ILE A 673 -11.86 -2.55 11.74
N HIS A 674 -11.16 -2.34 10.62
CA HIS A 674 -11.75 -1.93 9.36
C HIS A 674 -11.51 -3.03 8.32
N ILE A 675 -12.61 -3.58 7.79
CA ILE A 675 -12.62 -4.73 6.88
C ILE A 675 -13.13 -4.30 5.53
N ARG A 676 -12.27 -4.32 4.51
CA ARG A 676 -12.70 -4.06 3.12
C ARG A 676 -13.11 -5.36 2.43
N GLN A 677 -14.25 -5.36 1.74
CA GLN A 677 -14.70 -6.48 0.92
C GLN A 677 -13.73 -6.71 -0.24
N ARG A 678 -13.03 -7.85 -0.24
CA ARG A 678 -12.04 -8.26 -1.25
C ARG A 678 -12.12 -9.73 -1.66
N GLY A 679 -12.85 -10.55 -0.91
CA GLY A 679 -13.02 -11.98 -1.17
C GLY A 679 -14.25 -12.54 -0.48
N ASP A 680 -14.48 -13.84 -0.69
CA ASP A 680 -15.60 -14.63 -0.16
C ASP A 680 -15.81 -14.46 1.34
N TRP A 681 -14.75 -14.58 2.15
CA TRP A 681 -14.86 -14.44 3.60
C TRP A 681 -15.27 -13.02 4.01
N THR A 682 -14.63 -11.99 3.43
CA THR A 682 -14.95 -10.58 3.74
C THR A 682 -16.34 -10.17 3.26
N GLU A 683 -16.82 -10.76 2.17
CA GLU A 683 -18.20 -10.61 1.70
C GLU A 683 -19.18 -11.31 2.64
N GLY A 684 -18.84 -12.52 3.10
CA GLY A 684 -19.58 -13.23 4.13
C GLY A 684 -19.73 -12.41 5.42
N ILE A 685 -18.66 -11.75 5.88
CA ILE A 685 -18.70 -10.82 7.01
C ILE A 685 -19.67 -9.67 6.73
N LYS A 686 -19.52 -8.99 5.59
CA LYS A 686 -20.41 -7.89 5.23
C LYS A 686 -21.87 -8.35 5.21
N LYS A 687 -22.15 -9.51 4.63
CA LYS A 687 -23.50 -10.08 4.57
C LYS A 687 -24.03 -10.38 5.98
N ALA A 688 -23.25 -11.08 6.81
CA ALA A 688 -23.62 -11.45 8.17
C ALA A 688 -23.95 -10.22 9.04
N PHE A 689 -23.17 -9.15 8.91
CA PHE A 689 -23.38 -7.92 9.66
C PHE A 689 -24.43 -6.99 9.04
N SER A 690 -24.61 -7.00 7.72
CA SER A 690 -25.61 -6.17 7.04
C SER A 690 -27.05 -6.50 7.44
N VAL A 691 -27.34 -7.77 7.77
CA VAL A 691 -28.67 -8.23 8.21
C VAL A 691 -29.06 -7.63 9.57
N VAL A 692 -28.06 -7.23 10.36
CA VAL A 692 -28.23 -6.66 11.71
C VAL A 692 -28.16 -5.12 11.67
N CYS A 693 -27.71 -4.53 10.56
CA CYS A 693 -27.66 -3.08 10.39
C CYS A 693 -29.00 -2.55 9.88
N HIS A 694 -29.53 -1.51 10.52
CA HIS A 694 -30.70 -0.79 10.04
C HIS A 694 -30.27 0.42 9.17
N ALA A 695 -31.13 0.80 8.22
CA ALA A 695 -31.01 2.09 7.56
C ALA A 695 -31.22 3.20 8.61
N PRO A 696 -30.43 4.28 8.60
CA PRO A 696 -30.55 5.34 9.59
C PRO A 696 -31.94 6.01 9.48
N GLU A 697 -32.51 6.39 10.62
CA GLU A 697 -33.73 7.20 10.67
C GLU A 697 -33.52 8.50 9.86
N ALA A 698 -34.56 8.90 9.11
CA ALA A 698 -34.48 9.97 8.12
C ALA A 698 -33.86 11.26 8.72
N GLY A 699 -32.72 11.69 8.17
CA GLY A 699 -32.06 12.96 8.52
C GLY A 699 -30.60 12.88 8.97
N LYS A 700 -30.06 11.69 9.29
CA LYS A 700 -28.63 11.51 9.57
C LYS A 700 -28.00 10.60 8.51
N SER A 701 -26.93 11.10 7.89
CA SER A 701 -26.08 10.51 6.83
C SER A 701 -26.29 9.02 6.57
N GLY A 702 -26.62 8.67 5.31
CA GLY A 702 -27.07 7.35 4.78
C GLY A 702 -26.13 6.16 4.94
N LEU A 703 -25.48 6.01 6.10
CA LEU A 703 -24.67 4.88 6.48
C LEU A 703 -25.50 3.88 7.29
N LEU A 704 -25.47 2.61 6.87
CA LEU A 704 -26.02 1.49 7.64
C LEU A 704 -25.23 1.35 8.95
N ARG A 705 -25.92 1.53 10.08
CA ARG A 705 -25.34 1.48 11.42
C ARG A 705 -26.18 0.60 12.33
N ALA A 706 -25.51 -0.08 13.24
CA ALA A 706 -26.14 -0.69 14.40
C ALA A 706 -25.31 -0.32 15.64
N ASP A 707 -25.94 0.42 16.55
CA ASP A 707 -25.39 0.82 17.84
C ASP A 707 -26.13 0.04 18.93
N VAL A 708 -25.45 -0.89 19.62
CA VAL A 708 -25.88 -1.56 20.89
C VAL A 708 -27.18 -2.41 20.77
N PRO A 709 -27.34 -3.54 21.51
CA PRO A 709 -28.20 -4.63 21.05
C PRO A 709 -29.64 -4.41 21.47
N ASN A 710 -30.42 -3.72 20.64
CA ASN A 710 -31.87 -3.87 20.68
C ASN A 710 -32.32 -4.77 19.51
N GLN A 711 -32.82 -5.94 19.91
CA GLN A 711 -33.61 -6.94 19.18
C GLN A 711 -32.96 -8.02 18.27
N ARG A 712 -31.66 -7.99 17.95
CA ARG A 712 -30.98 -9.14 17.31
C ARG A 712 -29.56 -9.33 17.82
N SER A 713 -29.23 -10.54 18.27
CA SER A 713 -27.88 -10.90 18.71
C SER A 713 -26.90 -10.74 17.54
N PHE A 714 -25.89 -9.86 17.70
CA PHE A 714 -24.81 -9.76 16.74
C PHE A 714 -24.12 -11.12 16.55
N PRO A 715 -23.61 -11.43 15.34
CA PRO A 715 -22.79 -12.60 15.11
C PRO A 715 -21.61 -12.65 16.10
N GLU A 716 -21.34 -13.84 16.65
CA GLU A 716 -20.17 -14.05 17.49
C GLU A 716 -18.89 -13.74 16.70
N LEU A 717 -17.95 -13.08 17.37
CA LEU A 717 -16.64 -12.77 16.85
C LEU A 717 -15.59 -13.26 17.85
N LEU A 718 -14.54 -13.90 17.34
CA LEU A 718 -13.42 -14.36 18.15
C LEU A 718 -12.17 -13.62 17.69
N ILE A 719 -11.35 -13.17 18.64
CA ILE A 719 -10.09 -12.48 18.35
C ILE A 719 -8.89 -13.25 18.89
N ASP A 720 -7.80 -13.23 18.14
CA ASP A 720 -6.51 -13.79 18.53
C ASP A 720 -5.40 -12.78 18.26
N GLY A 721 -4.63 -12.41 19.30
CA GLY A 721 -3.58 -11.41 19.20
C GLY A 721 -3.22 -10.80 20.56
N PRO A 722 -2.55 -9.63 20.57
CA PRO A 722 -2.05 -8.89 19.41
C PRO A 722 -0.80 -9.52 18.78
N TYR A 723 -0.54 -9.21 17.51
CA TYR A 723 0.64 -9.64 16.77
C TYR A 723 1.47 -8.45 16.29
N GLY A 724 2.80 -8.61 16.36
CA GLY A 724 3.74 -7.55 15.99
C GLY A 724 3.83 -7.32 14.48
N ALA A 725 3.96 -6.06 14.08
CA ALA A 725 4.12 -5.61 12.70
C ALA A 725 5.21 -4.52 12.58
N PRO A 726 5.78 -4.28 11.38
CA PRO A 726 6.75 -3.21 11.14
C PRO A 726 6.32 -1.83 11.67
N ALA A 727 5.07 -1.41 11.43
CA ALA A 727 4.51 -0.12 11.85
C ALA A 727 4.52 0.09 13.37
N GLN A 728 4.56 -1.00 14.16
CA GLN A 728 4.74 -0.94 15.60
C GLN A 728 6.04 -0.25 16.02
N ASP A 729 7.04 -0.18 15.15
CA ASP A 729 8.35 0.43 15.44
C ASP A 729 8.41 1.94 15.17
N HIS A 730 7.29 2.60 14.86
CA HIS A 730 7.24 4.05 14.61
C HIS A 730 7.88 4.88 15.73
N TRP A 731 7.74 4.48 17.00
CA TRP A 731 8.31 5.14 18.17
C TRP A 731 9.85 5.19 18.19
N LYS A 732 10.53 4.38 17.36
CA LYS A 732 12.01 4.39 17.25
C LYS A 732 12.53 5.59 16.46
N TYR A 733 11.62 6.36 15.83
CA TYR A 733 11.94 7.46 14.93
C TYR A 733 11.38 8.78 15.44
N ASP A 734 12.21 9.82 15.39
CA ASP A 734 11.79 11.18 15.73
C ASP A 734 10.88 11.76 14.64
N VAL A 735 11.06 11.31 13.39
CA VAL A 735 10.25 11.73 12.25
C VAL A 735 9.74 10.49 11.52
N VAL A 736 8.44 10.42 11.27
CA VAL A 736 7.82 9.30 10.55
C VAL A 736 7.10 9.78 9.29
N LEU A 737 7.26 9.02 8.21
CA LEU A 737 6.50 9.17 6.97
C LEU A 737 5.61 7.93 6.81
N LEU A 738 4.31 8.11 6.99
CA LEU A 738 3.29 7.07 6.95
C LEU A 738 2.58 7.13 5.59
N VAL A 739 2.72 6.09 4.77
CA VAL A 739 2.16 6.05 3.40
C VAL A 739 1.16 4.91 3.28
N GLY A 740 -0.13 5.24 3.25
CA GLY A 740 -1.24 4.29 3.14
C GLY A 740 -1.92 4.35 1.78
N LEU A 741 -2.16 3.21 1.14
CA LEU A 741 -2.96 3.11 -0.08
C LEU A 741 -4.32 2.46 0.18
N GLY A 742 -5.41 3.20 -0.04
CA GLY A 742 -6.77 2.73 0.19
C GLY A 742 -6.95 2.22 1.62
N ILE A 743 -7.32 0.94 1.78
CA ILE A 743 -7.45 0.29 3.11
C ILE A 743 -6.10 0.13 3.84
N GLY A 744 -4.98 0.26 3.12
CA GLY A 744 -3.64 0.22 3.69
C GLY A 744 -3.32 1.39 4.63
N ALA A 745 -4.20 2.38 4.77
CA ALA A 745 -4.08 3.41 5.80
C ALA A 745 -4.38 2.90 7.23
N THR A 746 -5.10 1.79 7.37
CA THR A 746 -5.57 1.24 8.66
C THR A 746 -4.52 1.09 9.77
N PRO A 747 -3.28 0.56 9.55
CA PRO A 747 -2.29 0.51 10.63
C PRO A 747 -1.85 1.91 11.10
N PHE A 748 -1.87 2.90 10.21
CA PHE A 748 -1.44 4.27 10.52
C PHE A 748 -2.49 5.06 11.29
N VAL A 749 -3.77 4.70 11.14
CA VAL A 749 -4.88 5.30 11.91
C VAL A 749 -4.64 5.15 13.41
N SER A 750 -4.27 3.94 13.85
CA SER A 750 -3.95 3.67 15.27
C SER A 750 -2.75 4.49 15.74
N ILE A 751 -1.72 4.65 14.89
CA ILE A 751 -0.53 5.45 15.20
C ILE A 751 -0.89 6.94 15.32
N LEU A 752 -1.67 7.48 14.39
CA LEU A 752 -2.07 8.88 14.39
C LEU A 752 -2.94 9.21 15.62
N ARG A 753 -3.87 8.32 15.98
CA ARG A 753 -4.71 8.48 17.17
C ARG A 753 -3.90 8.41 18.46
N ASP A 754 -2.90 7.52 18.52
CA ASP A 754 -1.97 7.45 19.65
C ASP A 754 -1.11 8.72 19.75
N LEU A 755 -0.54 9.21 18.64
CA LEU A 755 0.19 10.47 18.60
C LEU A 755 -0.67 11.65 19.05
N LEU A 756 -1.92 11.73 18.56
CA LEU A 756 -2.89 12.74 18.95
C LEU A 756 -3.15 12.73 20.45
N ASN A 757 -3.45 11.56 21.02
CA ASN A 757 -3.70 11.41 22.46
C ASN A 757 -2.50 11.87 23.30
N ASN A 758 -1.27 11.64 22.82
CA ASN A 758 -0.07 12.13 23.48
C ASN A 758 0.11 13.64 23.36
N ILE A 759 -0.23 14.23 22.20
CA ILE A 759 -0.21 15.69 22.01
C ILE A 759 -1.21 16.37 22.96
N ILE A 760 -2.45 15.88 23.02
CA ILE A 760 -3.50 16.40 23.92
C ILE A 760 -3.02 16.34 25.37
N LYS A 761 -2.53 15.17 25.80
CA LYS A 761 -2.02 14.98 27.16
C LYS A 761 -0.85 15.91 27.52
N GLN A 762 0.05 16.19 26.57
CA GLN A 762 1.14 17.14 26.78
C GLN A 762 0.64 18.59 26.88
N GLN A 763 -0.40 18.95 26.12
CA GLN A 763 -1.03 20.27 26.19
C GLN A 763 -1.71 20.47 27.54
N GLU A 764 -2.51 19.50 28.00
CA GLU A 764 -3.18 19.52 29.31
C GLU A 764 -2.18 19.67 30.46
N GLN A 765 -1.05 18.96 30.41
CA GLN A 765 0.02 19.08 31.41
C GLN A 765 0.68 20.46 31.40
N ALA A 766 0.90 21.04 30.21
CA ALA A 766 1.48 22.38 30.10
C ALA A 766 0.53 23.45 30.67
N GLU A 767 -0.78 23.31 30.44
CA GLU A 767 -1.81 24.21 30.96
C GLU A 767 -1.96 24.11 32.49
N CYS A 768 -1.88 22.90 33.06
CA CYS A 768 -1.87 22.73 34.51
C CYS A 768 -0.67 23.43 35.18
N ILE A 769 0.49 23.40 34.54
CA ILE A 769 1.71 24.03 35.06
C ILE A 769 1.60 25.57 34.95
N SER A 770 1.07 26.12 33.86
CA SER A 770 0.91 27.57 33.70
C SER A 770 -0.22 28.15 34.56
N GLY A 771 -1.29 27.38 34.80
CA GLY A 771 -2.38 27.76 35.71
C GLY A 771 -1.94 27.89 37.17
N SER A 772 -1.00 27.06 37.62
CA SER A 772 -0.44 27.16 38.98
C SER A 772 0.41 28.42 39.21
N CYS A 773 0.88 29.08 38.14
CA CYS A 773 1.73 30.27 38.23
C CYS A 773 0.95 31.60 38.15
N SER A 774 -0.36 31.55 37.86
CA SER A 774 -1.16 32.76 37.60
C SER A 774 -1.96 33.25 38.82
N ASN A 775 -1.92 32.53 39.95
CA ASN A 775 -2.66 32.86 41.17
C ASN A 775 -1.82 33.41 42.33
N SER A 776 -0.60 33.92 42.09
CA SER A 776 0.28 34.42 43.17
C SER A 776 0.33 35.94 43.35
N ASN A 777 -0.63 36.71 42.82
CA ASN A 777 -0.65 38.18 42.97
C ASN A 777 -2.00 38.73 43.48
N ILE A 778 -2.60 38.11 44.51
CA ILE A 778 -3.67 38.75 45.29
C ILE A 778 -3.39 38.54 46.78
N SER A 779 -3.10 39.68 47.43
CA SER A 779 -3.10 39.98 48.87
C SER A 779 -2.39 39.01 49.81
N SER A 780 -1.24 39.47 50.32
CA SER A 780 -0.87 39.28 51.72
C SER A 780 -2.03 39.73 52.60
N ASP A 781 -2.65 38.80 53.33
CA ASP A 781 -2.93 38.95 54.76
C ASP A 781 -3.61 37.69 55.34
N HIS A 782 -3.11 37.30 56.51
CA HIS A 782 -3.72 36.39 57.50
C HIS A 782 -3.84 34.88 57.22
N SER A 783 -2.81 34.17 57.69
CA SER A 783 -2.89 33.07 58.66
C SER A 783 -4.23 32.31 58.82
N PHE A 784 -4.31 31.09 58.26
CA PHE A 784 -4.83 29.94 58.99
C PHE A 784 -4.19 28.63 58.49
N SER A 785 -3.86 27.77 59.45
CA SER A 785 -3.17 26.50 59.29
C SER A 785 -3.95 25.49 58.45
N CYS A 786 -3.26 24.84 57.51
CA CYS A 786 -3.65 23.51 57.01
C CYS A 786 -2.42 22.58 57.02
N LEU A 787 -2.09 22.06 58.19
CA LEU A 787 -1.45 20.75 58.28
C LEU A 787 -2.53 19.73 57.89
N ASN A 788 -2.43 19.18 56.68
CA ASN A 788 -2.87 17.83 56.28
C ASN A 788 -2.95 17.72 54.74
N SER A 789 -1.83 17.36 54.12
CA SER A 789 -1.82 16.43 52.99
C SER A 789 -0.40 15.88 52.76
N GLU A 790 0.09 15.10 53.73
CA GLU A 790 1.09 14.07 53.48
C GLU A 790 0.38 12.87 52.82
N ALA A 791 -0.08 13.04 51.59
CA ALA A 791 -0.68 11.97 50.79
C ALA A 791 -0.48 12.14 49.28
N ALA A 792 0.54 12.89 48.84
CA ALA A 792 1.08 12.75 47.48
C ALA A 792 2.06 11.57 47.43
N SER A 793 1.55 10.39 47.79
CA SER A 793 2.27 9.13 47.72
C SER A 793 2.45 8.72 46.26
N ARG A 794 3.71 8.64 45.84
CA ARG A 794 4.23 7.65 44.87
C ARG A 794 3.36 7.48 43.61
N ILE A 795 3.39 8.46 42.71
CA ILE A 795 3.26 8.11 41.29
C ILE A 795 4.52 7.33 40.95
N PRO A 796 4.45 6.03 40.58
CA PRO A 796 5.59 5.37 40.02
C PRO A 796 5.89 6.10 38.70
N GLN A 797 6.98 6.86 38.66
CA GLN A 797 7.65 7.18 37.41
C GLN A 797 8.23 5.88 36.84
N THR A 798 7.38 4.91 36.52
CA THR A 798 7.71 3.98 35.46
C THR A 798 7.85 4.85 34.24
N GLN A 799 9.09 5.06 33.79
CA GLN A 799 9.44 5.63 32.49
C GLN A 799 8.66 4.88 31.40
N ARG A 800 7.39 5.22 31.18
CA ARG A 800 6.75 5.02 29.89
C ARG A 800 7.48 5.98 28.99
N LYS A 801 8.48 5.46 28.26
CA LYS A 801 9.25 6.18 27.24
C LYS A 801 8.27 7.07 26.49
N THR A 802 8.31 8.37 26.78
CA THR A 802 7.52 9.37 26.08
C THR A 802 7.80 9.21 24.59
N LEU A 803 6.75 9.10 23.78
CA LEU A 803 6.88 8.94 22.33
C LEU A 803 7.83 10.00 21.79
N ASN A 804 8.97 9.56 21.25
CA ASN A 804 10.04 10.43 20.75
C ASN A 804 9.66 11.12 19.42
N THR A 805 8.56 10.71 18.79
CA THR A 805 8.16 11.20 17.48
C THR A 805 7.73 12.66 17.56
N LYS A 806 8.55 13.55 17.00
CA LYS A 806 8.37 15.00 16.94
C LYS A 806 7.54 15.44 15.73
N ASN A 807 7.57 14.68 14.65
CA ASN A 807 6.81 14.98 13.44
C ASN A 807 6.33 13.69 12.75
N ALA A 808 5.07 13.71 12.30
CA ALA A 808 4.48 12.66 11.49
C ALA A 808 3.94 13.25 10.18
N TYR A 809 4.29 12.65 9.06
CA TYR A 809 3.74 12.97 7.74
C TYR A 809 2.88 11.81 7.29
N PHE A 810 1.58 12.02 7.13
CA PHE A 810 0.65 11.00 6.70
C PHE A 810 0.19 11.27 5.26
N TYR A 811 0.56 10.39 4.34
CA TYR A 811 0.11 10.41 2.96
C TYR A 811 -0.89 9.29 2.74
N TRP A 812 -2.15 9.65 2.54
CA TRP A 812 -3.21 8.71 2.21
C TRP A 812 -3.61 8.84 0.76
N VAL A 813 -3.38 7.77 -0.01
CA VAL A 813 -3.66 7.72 -1.44
C VAL A 813 -4.81 6.75 -1.68
N THR A 814 -5.93 7.23 -2.22
CA THR A 814 -7.09 6.40 -2.55
C THR A 814 -7.61 6.69 -3.95
N ARG A 815 -8.35 5.73 -4.53
CA ARG A 815 -9.10 5.92 -5.79
C ARG A 815 -10.58 6.19 -5.53
N GLU A 816 -11.08 5.90 -4.34
CA GLU A 816 -12.51 5.95 -4.05
C GLU A 816 -12.79 7.10 -3.10
N GLN A 817 -13.63 8.05 -3.53
CA GLN A 817 -14.03 9.18 -2.70
C GLN A 817 -14.67 8.72 -1.37
N GLY A 818 -15.52 7.68 -1.42
CA GLY A 818 -16.17 7.11 -0.23
C GLY A 818 -15.20 6.54 0.81
N SER A 819 -13.94 6.28 0.45
CA SER A 819 -12.93 5.84 1.43
C SER A 819 -12.65 6.90 2.49
N PHE A 820 -12.81 8.20 2.21
CA PHE A 820 -12.51 9.24 3.20
C PHE A 820 -13.48 9.23 4.39
N ASP A 821 -14.69 8.69 4.23
CA ASP A 821 -15.72 8.73 5.26
C ASP A 821 -15.35 8.01 6.56
N TRP A 822 -14.64 6.88 6.46
CA TRP A 822 -14.34 6.08 7.65
C TRP A 822 -13.20 6.64 8.50
N PHE A 823 -12.40 7.56 7.93
CA PHE A 823 -11.33 8.25 8.66
C PHE A 823 -11.63 9.74 8.91
N LYS A 824 -12.80 10.21 8.46
CA LYS A 824 -13.20 11.62 8.51
C LYS A 824 -13.17 12.21 9.92
N GLU A 825 -13.75 11.52 10.91
CA GLU A 825 -13.78 12.01 12.29
C GLU A 825 -12.37 12.23 12.85
N ILE A 826 -11.48 11.26 12.66
CA ILE A 826 -10.11 11.34 13.18
C ILE A 826 -9.30 12.44 12.47
N MET A 827 -9.46 12.62 11.15
CA MET A 827 -8.79 13.71 10.44
C MET A 827 -9.21 15.08 10.95
N ASN A 828 -10.51 15.27 11.24
CA ASN A 828 -11.00 16.53 11.79
C ASN A 828 -10.49 16.75 13.22
N GLU A 829 -10.50 15.70 14.04
CA GLU A 829 -10.01 15.75 15.42
C GLU A 829 -8.52 16.13 15.49
N ILE A 830 -7.70 15.55 14.60
CA ILE A 830 -6.28 15.90 14.47
C ILE A 830 -6.13 17.36 14.00
N ALA A 831 -6.89 17.78 12.98
CA ALA A 831 -6.81 19.14 12.46
C ALA A 831 -7.18 20.20 13.52
N ASP A 832 -8.07 19.86 14.46
CA ASP A 832 -8.51 20.78 15.52
C ASP A 832 -7.58 20.80 16.74
N SER A 833 -6.99 19.66 17.09
CA SER A 833 -6.19 19.54 18.32
C SER A 833 -4.70 19.80 18.09
N ASP A 834 -4.17 19.51 16.91
CA ASP A 834 -2.73 19.65 16.63
C ASP A 834 -2.34 21.08 16.20
N ARG A 835 -2.37 21.99 17.17
CA ARG A 835 -1.99 23.40 16.97
C ARG A 835 -0.51 23.61 16.57
N LYS A 836 0.36 22.63 16.84
CA LYS A 836 1.81 22.73 16.58
C LYS A 836 2.20 22.20 15.20
N GLY A 837 1.27 21.58 14.46
CA GLY A 837 1.56 20.95 13.17
C GLY A 837 2.57 19.81 13.30
N VAL A 838 2.45 19.01 14.37
CA VAL A 838 3.22 17.78 14.58
C VAL A 838 2.85 16.75 13.50
N ILE A 839 1.57 16.66 13.17
CA ILE A 839 0.98 15.71 12.24
C ILE A 839 0.55 16.47 10.97
N GLU A 840 1.28 16.30 9.87
CA GLU A 840 0.95 16.83 8.55
C GLU A 840 0.22 15.75 7.74
N MET A 841 -1.06 15.94 7.43
CA MET A 841 -1.87 15.00 6.65
C MET A 841 -2.04 15.45 5.20
N HIS A 842 -1.88 14.52 4.27
CA HIS A 842 -2.05 14.75 2.84
C HIS A 842 -2.92 13.65 2.23
N ASN A 843 -4.14 14.01 1.87
CA ASN A 843 -5.06 13.14 1.15
C ASN A 843 -4.83 13.27 -0.35
N TYR A 844 -4.78 12.16 -1.07
CA TYR A 844 -4.67 12.11 -2.53
C TYR A 844 -5.77 11.25 -3.13
N LEU A 845 -6.55 11.85 -4.03
CA LEU A 845 -7.59 11.17 -4.79
C LEU A 845 -7.10 10.92 -6.23
N THR A 846 -6.71 9.68 -6.48
CA THR A 846 -6.12 9.24 -7.75
C THR A 846 -7.16 8.90 -8.83
N SER A 847 -8.46 8.94 -8.53
CA SER A 847 -9.51 8.89 -9.55
C SER A 847 -9.70 10.22 -10.27
N VAL A 848 -9.28 11.31 -9.64
CA VAL A 848 -9.33 12.66 -10.22
C VAL A 848 -8.03 12.90 -10.97
N TYR A 849 -8.13 13.43 -12.19
CA TYR A 849 -6.95 13.78 -13.00
C TYR A 849 -6.10 14.85 -12.30
N GLU A 850 -4.79 14.88 -12.60
CA GLU A 850 -3.85 15.81 -11.95
C GLU A 850 -4.35 17.26 -12.01
N GLU A 851 -4.01 18.03 -10.97
CA GLU A 851 -4.29 19.46 -10.91
C GLU A 851 -3.74 20.15 -12.16
N GLY A 852 -4.65 20.69 -12.97
CA GLY A 852 -4.38 21.31 -14.26
C GLY A 852 -4.90 20.57 -15.48
N ASP A 853 -5.55 19.42 -15.32
CA ASP A 853 -6.43 18.87 -16.37
C ASP A 853 -7.78 19.62 -16.37
N THR A 854 -8.32 19.96 -17.55
CA THR A 854 -9.65 20.57 -17.72
C THR A 854 -10.74 19.81 -17.00
N ARG A 855 -10.67 18.47 -17.04
CA ARG A 855 -11.63 17.58 -16.38
C ARG A 855 -11.64 17.77 -14.86
N SER A 856 -10.54 18.22 -14.28
CA SER A 856 -10.37 18.46 -12.84
C SER A 856 -10.40 19.93 -12.46
N ASN A 857 -10.42 20.83 -13.43
CA ASN A 857 -10.17 22.24 -13.20
C ASN A 857 -11.33 22.92 -12.46
N LEU A 858 -12.55 22.63 -12.92
CA LEU A 858 -13.78 23.06 -12.27
C LEU A 858 -13.91 22.44 -10.87
N LEU A 859 -13.56 21.16 -10.73
CA LEU A 859 -13.52 20.48 -9.45
C LEU A 859 -12.55 21.15 -8.46
N THR A 860 -11.38 21.56 -8.94
CA THR A 860 -10.39 22.29 -8.14
C THR A 860 -10.90 23.67 -7.74
N MET A 861 -11.69 24.33 -8.61
CA MET A 861 -12.32 25.62 -8.32
C MET A 861 -13.35 25.49 -7.20
N ILE A 862 -14.31 24.56 -7.33
CA ILE A 862 -15.34 24.29 -6.32
C ILE A 862 -14.70 23.93 -4.99
N GLN A 863 -13.65 23.11 -5.02
CA GLN A 863 -12.90 22.74 -3.81
C GLN A 863 -12.33 23.95 -3.10
N THR A 864 -11.73 24.86 -3.86
CA THR A 864 -11.07 26.05 -3.30
C THR A 864 -12.11 27.00 -2.72
N LEU A 865 -13.20 27.27 -3.47
CA LEU A 865 -14.29 28.14 -3.02
C LEU A 865 -14.96 27.58 -1.76
N ASN A 866 -15.33 26.30 -1.76
CA ASN A 866 -15.95 25.69 -0.60
C ASN A 866 -14.99 25.61 0.61
N HIS A 867 -13.71 25.34 0.39
CA HIS A 867 -12.73 25.35 1.48
C HIS A 867 -12.52 26.75 2.05
N ALA A 868 -12.56 27.81 1.22
CA ALA A 868 -12.47 29.19 1.68
C ALA A 868 -13.73 29.60 2.48
N LYS A 869 -14.92 29.23 1.99
CA LYS A 869 -16.21 29.57 2.61
C LYS A 869 -16.48 28.78 3.90
N ASN A 870 -16.25 27.46 3.86
CA ASN A 870 -16.68 26.54 4.90
C ASN A 870 -15.52 25.93 5.71
N GLY A 871 -14.26 26.15 5.32
CA GLY A 871 -13.09 25.53 5.96
C GLY A 871 -13.00 24.02 5.78
N VAL A 872 -13.76 23.45 4.84
CA VAL A 872 -13.88 22.01 4.63
C VAL A 872 -13.68 21.66 3.16
N ASP A 873 -12.89 20.62 2.92
CA ASP A 873 -12.65 20.00 1.63
C ASP A 873 -13.89 19.23 1.13
N ILE A 874 -14.33 19.50 -0.10
CA ILE A 874 -15.56 18.87 -0.66
C ILE A 874 -15.44 17.36 -0.89
N PHE A 875 -14.24 16.85 -1.14
CA PHE A 875 -14.05 15.45 -1.52
C PHE A 875 -13.98 14.54 -0.32
N SER A 876 -13.21 14.94 0.69
CA SER A 876 -13.06 14.22 1.94
C SER A 876 -14.12 14.61 2.98
N GLY A 877 -14.73 15.78 2.84
CA GLY A 877 -15.61 16.36 3.86
C GLY A 877 -14.85 16.70 5.15
N THR A 878 -13.54 16.95 5.08
CA THR A 878 -12.66 17.19 6.24
C THR A 878 -11.97 18.56 6.14
N LYS A 879 -11.37 19.04 7.23
CA LYS A 879 -10.52 20.25 7.21
C LYS A 879 -9.20 20.04 6.46
N VAL A 880 -8.86 18.80 6.09
CA VAL A 880 -7.65 18.45 5.36
C VAL A 880 -7.95 18.51 3.86
N ARG A 881 -7.28 19.41 3.14
CA ARG A 881 -7.41 19.53 1.68
C ARG A 881 -6.97 18.24 0.97
N THR A 882 -7.76 17.79 0.00
CA THR A 882 -7.44 16.66 -0.86
C THR A 882 -6.67 17.12 -2.09
N HIS A 883 -5.60 16.42 -2.46
CA HIS A 883 -4.84 16.63 -3.69
C HIS A 883 -5.30 15.66 -4.77
N PHE A 884 -5.17 16.04 -6.05
CA PHE A 884 -5.52 15.17 -7.17
C PHE A 884 -4.31 14.49 -7.80
N GLY A 885 -4.55 13.32 -8.39
CA GLY A 885 -3.51 12.51 -9.01
C GLY A 885 -2.58 11.84 -8.00
N ARG A 886 -1.36 11.51 -8.44
CA ARG A 886 -0.39 10.75 -7.65
C ARG A 886 0.60 11.68 -6.94
N PRO A 887 0.99 11.37 -5.69
CA PRO A 887 2.06 12.11 -5.02
C PRO A 887 3.38 11.96 -5.78
N LYS A 888 4.08 13.07 -5.99
CA LYS A 888 5.43 13.07 -6.59
C LYS A 888 6.46 12.69 -5.51
N TRP A 889 6.65 11.39 -5.26
CA TRP A 889 7.41 10.87 -4.11
C TRP A 889 8.83 11.39 -3.99
N LYS A 890 9.55 11.58 -5.11
CA LYS A 890 10.89 12.18 -5.10
C LYS A 890 10.88 13.61 -4.54
N LYS A 891 9.84 14.39 -4.85
CA LYS A 891 9.66 15.74 -4.28
C LYS A 891 9.30 15.68 -2.80
N VAL A 892 8.44 14.73 -2.40
CA VAL A 892 8.05 14.52 -1.00
C VAL A 892 9.29 14.19 -0.15
N LEU A 893 10.06 13.17 -0.53
CA LEU A 893 11.29 12.79 0.16
C LEU A 893 12.31 13.93 0.19
N SER A 894 12.44 14.67 -0.90
CA SER A 894 13.29 15.86 -0.95
C SER A 894 12.85 16.92 0.07
N LYS A 895 11.56 17.28 0.11
CA LYS A 895 10.98 18.24 1.08
C LYS A 895 11.24 17.81 2.53
N ILE A 896 11.02 16.53 2.84
CA ILE A 896 11.23 16.03 4.20
C ILE A 896 12.72 16.02 4.55
N SER A 897 13.60 15.66 3.61
CA SER A 897 15.05 15.66 3.82
C SER A 897 15.61 17.06 4.08
N THR A 898 15.06 18.09 3.43
CA THR A 898 15.51 19.48 3.60
C THR A 898 14.98 20.08 4.90
N LYS A 899 13.73 19.75 5.29
CA LYS A 899 13.12 20.18 6.54
C LYS A 899 13.79 19.54 7.76
N HIS A 900 14.15 18.26 7.67
CA HIS A 900 14.73 17.47 8.76
C HIS A 900 16.15 17.00 8.44
N ARG A 901 17.10 17.94 8.44
CA ARG A 901 18.53 17.62 8.20
C ARG A 901 19.10 16.78 9.34
N ASN A 902 19.92 15.78 8.99
CA ASN A 902 20.60 14.86 9.92
C ASN A 902 19.65 13.99 10.78
N ALA A 903 18.36 13.93 10.44
CA ALA A 903 17.40 13.08 11.13
C ALA A 903 17.41 11.64 10.58
N ARG A 904 17.02 10.69 11.42
CA ARG A 904 16.61 9.35 10.98
C ARG A 904 15.10 9.32 10.84
N ILE A 905 14.62 9.10 9.62
CA ILE A 905 13.21 9.11 9.26
C ILE A 905 12.74 7.68 9.02
N GLY A 906 11.69 7.26 9.71
CA GLY A 906 11.03 5.97 9.46
C GLY A 906 9.99 6.11 8.37
N VAL A 907 10.18 5.46 7.22
CA VAL A 907 9.21 5.45 6.12
C VAL A 907 8.40 4.16 6.21
N PHE A 908 7.16 4.25 6.66
CA PHE A 908 6.26 3.11 6.80
C PHE A 908 5.25 3.10 5.65
N TYR A 909 5.17 1.97 4.97
CA TYR A 909 4.34 1.82 3.77
C TYR A 909 3.43 0.61 3.87
N CYS A 910 2.15 0.81 3.53
CA CYS A 910 1.17 -0.27 3.42
C CYS A 910 0.29 -0.08 2.17
N GLY A 911 0.41 -1.01 1.22
CA GLY A 911 -0.25 -0.91 -0.07
C GLY A 911 0.29 -1.85 -1.16
N VAL A 912 0.03 -1.50 -2.43
CA VAL A 912 0.40 -2.34 -3.58
C VAL A 912 1.93 -2.55 -3.70
N PRO A 913 2.44 -3.69 -4.20
CA PRO A 913 3.87 -3.93 -4.23
C PRO A 913 4.69 -2.96 -5.08
N SER A 914 4.14 -2.44 -6.19
CA SER A 914 4.83 -1.56 -7.14
C SER A 914 5.31 -0.27 -6.49
N LEU A 915 4.40 0.48 -5.84
CA LEU A 915 4.77 1.71 -5.15
C LEU A 915 5.70 1.44 -3.95
N GLY A 916 5.54 0.31 -3.26
CA GLY A 916 6.47 -0.07 -2.19
C GLY A 916 7.90 -0.26 -2.70
N LYS A 917 8.06 -0.79 -3.92
CA LYS A 917 9.37 -0.93 -4.57
C LYS A 917 9.94 0.42 -4.95
N GLU A 918 9.13 1.29 -5.56
CA GLU A 918 9.52 2.67 -5.90
C GLU A 918 10.00 3.46 -4.67
N LEU A 919 9.21 3.47 -3.58
CA LEU A 919 9.58 4.14 -2.33
C LEU A 919 10.86 3.57 -1.74
N SER A 920 11.03 2.24 -1.74
CA SER A 920 12.26 1.60 -1.28
C SER A 920 13.47 2.03 -2.11
N THR A 921 13.34 2.09 -3.43
CA THR A 921 14.41 2.54 -4.33
C THR A 921 14.74 4.01 -4.11
N LEU A 922 13.74 4.88 -3.96
CA LEU A 922 13.95 6.30 -3.67
C LEU A 922 14.61 6.51 -2.31
N CYS A 923 14.16 5.83 -1.25
CA CYS A 923 14.81 5.89 0.06
C CYS A 923 16.28 5.50 -0.04
N HIS A 924 16.60 4.46 -0.82
CA HIS A 924 17.97 4.05 -1.07
C HIS A 924 18.78 5.12 -1.83
N GLU A 925 18.22 5.74 -2.87
CA GLU A 925 18.85 6.84 -3.62
C GLU A 925 19.17 8.05 -2.71
N PHE A 926 18.22 8.44 -1.86
CA PHE A 926 18.41 9.55 -0.92
C PHE A 926 19.42 9.22 0.18
N ASN A 927 19.44 7.99 0.70
CA ASN A 927 20.43 7.56 1.70
C ASN A 927 21.86 7.56 1.18
N GLN A 928 22.04 7.34 -0.12
CA GLN A 928 23.36 7.38 -0.72
C GLN A 928 23.89 8.79 -0.87
N THR A 929 23.02 9.78 -1.13
CA THR A 929 23.41 11.13 -1.56
C THR A 929 23.26 12.18 -0.45
N GLY A 930 22.31 11.98 0.45
CA GLY A 930 21.93 12.93 1.50
C GLY A 930 22.55 12.64 2.87
N ILE A 931 22.40 13.60 3.77
CA ILE A 931 22.83 13.48 5.18
C ILE A 931 21.70 12.88 6.05
N THR A 932 20.45 13.06 5.60
CA THR A 932 19.26 12.50 6.24
C THR A 932 19.10 11.04 5.84
N ARG A 933 18.79 10.17 6.81
CA ARG A 933 18.64 8.73 6.58
C ARG A 933 17.18 8.31 6.65
N PHE A 934 16.69 7.66 5.60
CA PHE A 934 15.37 7.08 5.46
C PHE A 934 15.45 5.55 5.65
N ASP A 935 14.83 5.05 6.71
CA ASP A 935 14.71 3.60 6.94
C ASP A 935 13.32 3.16 6.45
N PHE A 936 13.28 2.31 5.42
CA PHE A 936 12.02 1.88 4.78
C PHE A 936 11.47 0.59 5.41
N HIS A 937 10.18 0.63 5.79
CA HIS A 937 9.44 -0.45 6.41
C HIS A 937 8.16 -0.73 5.62
N LYS A 938 7.98 -1.97 5.17
CA LYS A 938 6.81 -2.38 4.39
C LYS A 938 5.96 -3.37 5.16
N GLU A 939 4.70 -3.02 5.34
CA GLU A 939 3.66 -3.94 5.83
C GLU A 939 3.37 -5.04 4.79
N GLN A 940 3.16 -6.26 5.28
CA GLN A 940 2.82 -7.43 4.47
C GLN A 940 1.51 -8.03 4.97
N PHE A 941 0.40 -7.57 4.42
CA PHE A 941 -0.94 -8.12 4.64
C PHE A 941 -1.43 -8.84 3.38
#